data_AF-A0A7S3QK06-F1
#
_entry.id   AF-A0A7S3QK06-F1
#
_cell.length_a   1.000
_cell.length_b   1.000
_cell.length_c   1.000
_cell.angle_alpha   90.00
_cell.angle_beta   90.00
_cell.angle_gamma   90.00
#
_symmetry.space_group_name_H-M   'P 1'
#
loop_
_entity.id
_entity.type
_entity.pdbx_description
1 polymer ?
#
loop_
_entity_poly.entity_id
_entity_poly.type
_entity_poly.pdbx_seq_one_letter_code
_entity_poly.pdbx_strand_id
1 'polypeptide(L)'
;MGKYQNMRSNSNNHHQQHKDEGERLWVCQLLARLFACPELHIPSSHKHYRNKITYNLPLDPQSNDEHYGLSVSLSPFAERHLNDVCQEIHEWAAKMDAEDMFREVMAKISRDGTILFRVTVLRKKNLNPQNQYDESNHDCENNETGDVKKVNPNEERNVAGGEDSADNAIVRTTTSGSDNSGWDRRTNQKRNRNKAAIMLEQYEDKWEDLKEPFVSHMTKNFPAIICICYNETTNHSRPTKEAPMHLLHGPDLHMTERTLSGNLPYIIGADTFCEVNHEVEKLQFDQKIEWINMHKRKYQGGIILCSGRDINSWGLGFGTMLDHPQGKKVFAEVVVVQHCPLVQRDALVNYARHEDKLKCTILHLQKEEMANGVANALEAAIGRQDRHHLDIPVVIVASGGRKGLNPSYIKMMKETRAIQCILYNSCSTKSLEKDMTDLMDGRNGYIIDEFRSYDFFGGTNHSASILRLIRRPKTLVIPIGPAGVGKSTMVRTIHEMNPDKYVTFQRDAVFASLRKKGLSMMRSKRICHDKLLDFLRGNASQNGNKNISTDRDDALVRIVDSTNGNIGARKLYIQENQPQLVILVELRLPSDDKDKILNMLLDRTRNRLKGGDANHPSFPDTVEAQKEKHQSILKGVEYPTRMEVVDNRMSGGGASSSAQRTVHLQCDPCDFKRLSALPFEIFLKCCTNIQFKEVTKLESKKSSFTVVQKK
;
A
#
# COMPACT_ATOMS: atom_id res chain seq x y z
N MET A 1 -19.07 -54.01 -6.26
CA MET A 1 -17.63 -54.05 -6.57
C MET A 1 -17.46 -53.56 -8.00
N GLY A 2 -16.79 -52.48 -8.37
CA GLY A 2 -16.08 -51.40 -7.71
C GLY A 2 -15.41 -50.64 -8.87
N LYS A 3 -15.71 -49.34 -9.05
CA LYS A 3 -14.97 -48.34 -9.85
C LYS A 3 -15.79 -47.05 -9.90
N TYR A 4 -15.54 -46.13 -8.96
CA TYR A 4 -15.83 -44.70 -9.07
C TYR A 4 -15.05 -43.96 -7.98
N GLN A 5 -13.80 -43.60 -8.29
CA GLN A 5 -13.03 -42.61 -7.52
C GLN A 5 -11.86 -42.16 -8.41
N ASN A 6 -11.99 -40.97 -9.02
CA ASN A 6 -10.91 -40.03 -9.35
C ASN A 6 -11.45 -38.89 -10.25
N MET A 7 -12.17 -37.95 -9.65
CA MET A 7 -12.44 -36.61 -10.22
C MET A 7 -12.56 -35.57 -9.08
N ARG A 8 -11.51 -35.44 -8.26
CA ARG A 8 -11.41 -34.39 -7.23
C ARG A 8 -9.98 -33.89 -7.11
N SER A 9 -9.53 -33.06 -8.05
CA SER A 9 -8.29 -32.28 -7.85
C SER A 9 -8.19 -30.97 -8.66
N ASN A 10 -9.06 -30.70 -9.65
CA ASN A 10 -8.99 -29.45 -10.43
C ASN A 10 -9.93 -28.32 -9.99
N SER A 11 -10.78 -28.49 -8.97
CA SER A 11 -11.72 -27.42 -8.55
C SER A 11 -11.08 -26.35 -7.66
N ASN A 12 -9.92 -26.60 -7.04
CA ASN A 12 -9.34 -25.67 -6.08
C ASN A 12 -8.61 -24.48 -6.74
N ASN A 13 -8.02 -24.66 -7.93
CA ASN A 13 -7.29 -23.58 -8.60
C ASN A 13 -8.23 -22.52 -9.21
N HIS A 14 -9.37 -22.91 -9.79
CA HIS A 14 -10.34 -21.94 -10.31
C HIS A 14 -11.03 -21.13 -9.21
N HIS A 15 -11.22 -21.69 -8.02
CA HIS A 15 -11.83 -20.96 -6.92
C HIS A 15 -10.89 -19.90 -6.32
N GLN A 16 -9.58 -20.17 -6.30
CA GLN A 16 -8.57 -19.21 -5.85
C GLN A 16 -8.47 -18.01 -6.80
N GLN A 17 -8.51 -18.25 -8.12
CA GLN A 17 -8.35 -17.21 -9.13
C GLN A 17 -9.52 -16.19 -9.12
N HIS A 18 -10.76 -16.66 -8.98
CA HIS A 18 -11.92 -15.77 -8.86
C HIS A 18 -11.94 -14.97 -7.56
N LYS A 19 -11.39 -15.51 -6.47
CA LYS A 19 -11.30 -14.82 -5.18
C LYS A 19 -10.33 -13.64 -5.26
N ASP A 20 -9.17 -13.85 -5.89
CA ASP A 20 -8.15 -12.80 -6.06
C ASP A 20 -8.64 -11.67 -6.97
N GLU A 21 -9.46 -11.98 -7.99
CA GLU A 21 -10.07 -10.97 -8.86
C GLU A 21 -11.09 -10.10 -8.12
N GLY A 22 -11.97 -10.69 -7.31
CA GLY A 22 -12.99 -9.95 -6.57
C GLY A 22 -12.39 -8.98 -5.54
N GLU A 23 -11.32 -9.41 -4.84
CA GLU A 23 -10.62 -8.58 -3.86
C GLU A 23 -9.85 -7.43 -4.50
N ARG A 24 -9.18 -7.67 -5.62
CA ARG A 24 -8.52 -6.59 -6.38
C ARG A 24 -9.56 -5.58 -6.83
N LEU A 25 -10.69 -6.03 -7.38
CA LEU A 25 -11.69 -5.16 -7.99
C LEU A 25 -12.22 -4.08 -7.04
N TRP A 26 -12.50 -4.39 -5.77
CA TRP A 26 -13.03 -3.37 -4.85
C TRP A 26 -11.96 -2.38 -4.36
N VAL A 27 -10.69 -2.80 -4.23
CA VAL A 27 -9.59 -1.89 -3.90
C VAL A 27 -9.32 -0.95 -5.07
N CYS A 28 -9.32 -1.46 -6.32
CA CYS A 28 -9.26 -0.63 -7.53
C CYS A 28 -10.38 0.42 -7.51
N GLN A 29 -11.62 0.00 -7.24
CA GLN A 29 -12.78 0.90 -7.21
C GLN A 29 -12.67 1.95 -6.09
N LEU A 30 -12.18 1.56 -4.91
CA LEU A 30 -11.94 2.49 -3.81
C LEU A 30 -10.92 3.54 -4.24
N LEU A 31 -9.73 3.13 -4.70
CA LEU A 31 -8.68 4.05 -5.11
C LEU A 31 -9.13 4.95 -6.26
N ALA A 32 -9.79 4.41 -7.28
CA ALA A 32 -10.33 5.19 -8.39
C ALA A 32 -11.25 6.31 -7.89
N ARG A 33 -12.10 6.04 -6.89
CA ARG A 33 -12.95 7.06 -6.27
C ARG A 33 -12.16 8.08 -5.44
N LEU A 34 -11.10 7.66 -4.74
CA LEU A 34 -10.23 8.58 -4.00
C LEU A 34 -9.52 9.55 -4.94
N PHE A 35 -8.97 9.05 -6.05
CA PHE A 35 -8.33 9.88 -7.06
C PHE A 35 -9.32 10.76 -7.83
N ALA A 36 -10.57 10.32 -8.00
CA ALA A 36 -11.63 11.11 -8.64
C ALA A 36 -12.16 12.26 -7.76
N CYS A 37 -11.81 12.31 -6.47
CA CYS A 37 -12.30 13.32 -5.54
C CYS A 37 -11.40 14.58 -5.58
N PRO A 38 -11.88 15.72 -6.10
CA PRO A 38 -11.04 16.92 -6.24
C PRO A 38 -10.55 17.47 -4.90
N GLU A 39 -11.36 17.37 -3.84
CA GLU A 39 -11.02 17.86 -2.50
C GLU A 39 -9.88 17.04 -1.83
N LEU A 40 -9.56 15.86 -2.37
CA LEU A 40 -8.43 15.04 -1.92
C LEU A 40 -7.15 15.26 -2.75
N HIS A 41 -7.25 16.00 -3.85
CA HIS A 41 -6.13 16.35 -4.71
C HIS A 41 -5.60 17.73 -4.36
N ILE A 42 -4.33 17.77 -3.96
CA ILE A 42 -3.61 19.02 -3.75
C ILE A 42 -2.87 19.32 -5.07
N PRO A 43 -3.34 20.30 -5.85
CA PRO A 43 -2.64 20.70 -7.06
C PRO A 43 -1.30 21.32 -6.65
N SER A 44 -0.29 21.15 -7.49
CA SER A 44 0.92 21.96 -7.35
C SER A 44 0.58 23.38 -7.79
N SER A 45 0.97 24.35 -6.97
CA SER A 45 0.92 25.77 -7.32
C SER A 45 1.81 26.09 -8.53
N HIS A 46 2.74 25.20 -8.89
CA HIS A 46 3.67 25.36 -9.99
C HIS A 46 3.76 24.12 -10.88
N LYS A 47 4.02 24.34 -12.17
CA LYS A 47 4.24 23.25 -13.14
C LYS A 47 5.69 22.74 -13.15
N HIS A 48 6.58 23.29 -12.31
CA HIS A 48 8.03 23.06 -12.46
C HIS A 48 8.64 22.18 -11.34
N TYR A 49 9.49 21.21 -11.70
CA TYR A 49 10.56 20.58 -10.94
C TYR A 49 11.55 21.62 -10.44
N ARG A 50 11.80 21.64 -9.14
CA ARG A 50 12.52 22.75 -8.50
C ARG A 50 13.90 22.37 -8.01
N ASN A 51 14.07 21.12 -7.60
CA ASN A 51 15.24 20.77 -6.80
C ASN A 51 16.18 19.78 -7.46
N LYS A 52 15.71 19.04 -8.47
CA LYS A 52 16.54 18.03 -9.10
C LYS A 52 16.15 17.83 -10.55
N ILE A 53 17.15 17.79 -11.41
CA ILE A 53 16.99 17.40 -12.81
C ILE A 53 18.11 16.47 -13.25
N THR A 54 17.84 15.69 -14.29
CA THR A 54 18.83 14.83 -14.92
C THR A 54 18.63 14.87 -16.43
N TYR A 55 19.67 15.25 -17.16
CA TYR A 55 19.71 15.29 -18.62
C TYR A 55 20.77 14.34 -19.13
N ASN A 56 20.52 13.74 -20.30
CA ASN A 56 21.59 13.12 -21.08
C ASN A 56 22.23 14.19 -21.97
N LEU A 57 23.54 14.08 -22.21
CA LEU A 57 24.27 14.95 -23.13
C LEU A 57 24.88 14.13 -24.29
N PRO A 58 25.10 14.74 -25.48
CA PRO A 58 24.71 16.12 -25.83
C PRO A 58 23.19 16.33 -25.87
N LEU A 59 22.74 17.59 -25.71
CA LEU A 59 21.35 17.92 -25.95
C LEU A 59 21.12 17.83 -27.47
N ASP A 60 20.19 17.00 -27.92
CA ASP A 60 19.87 16.77 -29.33
C ASP A 60 18.74 17.73 -29.80
N PRO A 61 19.04 18.80 -30.53
CA PRO A 61 18.01 19.74 -30.95
C PRO A 61 17.00 19.15 -31.96
N GLN A 62 17.23 17.94 -32.51
CA GLN A 62 16.45 17.36 -33.60
C GLN A 62 15.71 16.06 -33.26
N SER A 63 16.13 15.28 -32.26
CA SER A 63 15.37 14.10 -31.84
C SER A 63 14.16 14.47 -30.99
N ASN A 64 13.00 14.53 -31.66
CA ASN A 64 11.73 14.20 -31.01
C ASN A 64 11.66 12.68 -30.90
N ASP A 65 12.33 12.09 -29.91
CA ASP A 65 12.22 10.66 -29.67
C ASP A 65 10.82 10.34 -29.10
N GLU A 66 9.89 9.99 -29.99
CA GLU A 66 8.52 9.59 -29.66
C GLU A 66 8.47 8.40 -28.70
N HIS A 67 9.55 7.63 -28.55
CA HIS A 67 9.59 6.45 -27.68
C HIS A 67 9.75 6.76 -26.19
N TYR A 68 10.30 7.93 -25.83
CA TYR A 68 10.43 8.37 -24.44
C TYR A 68 9.73 9.71 -24.14
N GLY A 69 9.17 10.39 -25.14
CA GLY A 69 8.35 11.60 -24.95
C GLY A 69 9.11 12.79 -24.36
N LEU A 70 10.44 12.82 -24.48
CA LEU A 70 11.28 13.93 -24.09
C LEU A 70 11.91 14.48 -25.37
N SER A 71 11.42 15.62 -25.86
CA SER A 71 12.19 16.43 -26.80
C SER A 71 13.51 16.77 -26.11
N VAL A 72 14.64 16.66 -26.79
CA VAL A 72 15.95 16.90 -26.19
C VAL A 72 16.27 18.41 -26.10
N SER A 73 15.22 19.18 -25.83
CA SER A 73 15.23 20.53 -25.27
C SER A 73 15.14 20.46 -23.75
N LEU A 74 15.75 21.41 -23.04
CA LEU A 74 15.55 21.57 -21.60
C LEU A 74 14.07 21.45 -21.22
N SER A 75 13.77 20.74 -20.13
CA SER A 75 12.42 20.50 -19.65
C SER A 75 11.71 21.83 -19.39
N PRO A 76 10.56 22.09 -20.02
CA PRO A 76 9.76 23.28 -19.72
C PRO A 76 9.19 23.23 -18.29
N PHE A 77 9.22 22.04 -17.70
CA PHE A 77 8.83 21.78 -16.33
C PHE A 77 10.01 21.85 -15.37
N ALA A 78 11.20 22.36 -15.70
CA ALA A 78 12.21 22.60 -14.67
C ALA A 78 12.25 24.06 -14.27
N GLU A 79 12.70 24.35 -13.05
CA GLU A 79 13.06 25.72 -12.68
C GLU A 79 14.19 26.22 -13.57
N ARG A 80 14.09 27.50 -13.94
CA ARG A 80 14.98 28.13 -14.91
C ARG A 80 16.45 27.93 -14.54
N HIS A 81 16.82 28.11 -13.27
CA HIS A 81 18.21 27.96 -12.84
C HIS A 81 18.76 26.52 -13.01
N LEU A 82 17.93 25.48 -12.83
CA LEU A 82 18.35 24.09 -13.11
C LEU A 82 18.64 23.90 -14.60
N ASN A 83 17.78 24.48 -15.45
CA ASN A 83 17.97 24.47 -16.89
C ASN A 83 19.21 25.26 -17.31
N ASP A 84 19.41 26.45 -16.74
CA ASP A 84 20.55 27.31 -17.04
C ASP A 84 21.87 26.59 -16.73
N VAL A 85 21.97 25.87 -15.60
CA VAL A 85 23.17 25.07 -15.26
C VAL A 85 23.42 23.98 -16.30
N CYS A 86 22.40 23.23 -16.69
CA CYS A 86 22.56 22.14 -17.67
C CYS A 86 22.85 22.66 -19.07
N GLN A 87 22.24 23.78 -19.46
CA GLN A 87 22.51 24.46 -20.73
C GLN A 87 23.95 24.98 -20.79
N GLU A 88 24.43 25.61 -19.72
CA GLU A 88 25.79 26.12 -19.66
C GLU A 88 26.84 25.00 -19.79
N ILE A 89 26.58 23.83 -19.19
CA ILE A 89 27.47 22.66 -19.34
C ILE A 89 27.49 22.21 -20.81
N HIS A 90 26.34 22.17 -21.47
CA HIS A 90 26.24 21.81 -22.88
C HIS A 90 26.98 22.82 -23.77
N GLU A 91 26.76 24.13 -23.58
CA GLU A 91 27.42 25.19 -24.35
C GLU A 91 28.94 25.23 -24.12
N TRP A 92 29.37 25.01 -22.87
CA TRP A 92 30.79 24.90 -22.54
C TRP A 92 31.42 23.68 -23.21
N ALA A 93 30.75 22.52 -23.16
CA ALA A 93 31.22 21.30 -23.80
C ALA A 93 31.33 21.49 -25.33
N ALA A 94 30.35 22.15 -25.96
CA ALA A 94 30.39 22.53 -27.37
C ALA A 94 31.62 23.38 -27.70
N LYS A 95 31.85 24.43 -26.91
CA LYS A 95 32.97 25.35 -27.10
C LYS A 95 34.34 24.69 -26.95
N MET A 96 34.44 23.66 -26.09
CA MET A 96 35.67 22.92 -25.84
C MET A 96 35.80 21.65 -26.72
N ASP A 97 34.90 21.45 -27.69
CA ASP A 97 34.85 20.26 -28.54
C ASP A 97 34.78 18.96 -27.72
N ALA A 98 34.00 18.98 -26.64
CA ALA A 98 33.92 17.92 -25.63
C ALA A 98 32.47 17.43 -25.41
N GLU A 99 31.58 17.64 -26.37
CA GLU A 99 30.16 17.27 -26.28
C GLU A 99 29.95 15.77 -26.04
N ASP A 100 30.70 14.94 -26.76
CA ASP A 100 30.61 13.46 -26.70
C ASP A 100 31.19 12.87 -25.40
N MET A 101 31.92 13.69 -24.62
CA MET A 101 32.54 13.27 -23.37
C MET A 101 31.53 13.26 -22.21
N PHE A 102 30.56 14.18 -22.21
CA PHE A 102 29.53 14.22 -21.19
C PHE A 102 28.34 13.38 -21.59
N ARG A 103 27.93 12.47 -20.71
CA ARG A 103 26.83 11.55 -21.00
C ARG A 103 25.58 11.83 -20.18
N GLU A 104 25.74 12.23 -18.92
CA GLU A 104 24.61 12.60 -18.07
C GLU A 104 25.01 13.76 -17.15
N VAL A 105 24.13 14.72 -16.96
CA VAL A 105 24.26 15.79 -15.97
C VAL A 105 23.10 15.69 -15.01
N MET A 106 23.40 15.67 -13.71
CA MET A 106 22.42 15.70 -12.64
C MET A 106 22.68 16.91 -11.76
N ALA A 107 21.73 17.83 -11.69
CA ALA A 107 21.81 18.99 -10.81
C ALA A 107 20.81 18.85 -9.66
N LYS A 108 21.22 19.26 -8.47
CA LYS A 108 20.43 19.38 -7.25
C LYS A 108 20.52 20.80 -6.70
N ILE A 109 19.40 21.33 -6.26
CA ILE A 109 19.31 22.60 -5.57
C ILE A 109 18.73 22.36 -4.19
N SER A 110 19.40 22.86 -3.16
CA SER A 110 18.93 22.79 -1.78
C SER A 110 17.90 23.89 -1.49
N ARG A 111 17.19 23.79 -0.36
CA ARG A 111 16.18 24.79 0.05
C ARG A 111 16.73 26.21 0.24
N ASP A 112 18.01 26.35 0.55
CA ASP A 112 18.71 27.65 0.65
C ASP A 112 19.33 28.12 -0.67
N GLY A 113 19.12 27.37 -1.76
CA GLY A 113 19.54 27.73 -3.10
C GLY A 113 20.95 27.26 -3.49
N THR A 114 21.66 26.54 -2.62
CA THR A 114 22.98 25.99 -3.00
C THR A 114 22.84 24.86 -4.01
N ILE A 115 23.82 24.77 -4.90
CA ILE A 115 23.80 23.86 -6.05
C ILE A 115 24.87 22.79 -5.85
N LEU A 116 24.47 21.53 -5.98
CA LEU A 116 25.36 20.39 -6.20
C LEU A 116 25.04 19.84 -7.57
N PHE A 117 26.04 19.60 -8.41
CA PHE A 117 25.81 18.79 -9.60
C PHE A 117 26.86 17.70 -9.79
N ARG A 118 26.42 16.64 -10.46
CA ARG A 118 27.20 15.49 -10.85
C ARG A 118 27.21 15.41 -12.37
N VAL A 119 28.40 15.28 -12.94
CA VAL A 119 28.56 14.93 -14.35
C VAL A 119 29.00 13.47 -14.49
N THR A 120 28.41 12.75 -15.42
CA THR A 120 28.86 11.42 -15.81
C THR A 120 29.64 11.54 -17.11
N VAL A 121 30.92 11.19 -17.04
CA VAL A 121 31.88 11.29 -18.14
C VAL A 121 32.06 9.93 -18.79
N LEU A 122 32.06 9.88 -20.12
CA LEU A 122 32.32 8.68 -20.88
C LEU A 122 33.84 8.49 -21.04
N ARG A 123 34.39 7.41 -20.49
CA ARG A 123 35.81 7.03 -20.59
C ARG A 123 36.01 5.94 -21.63
N LYS A 124 37.12 5.97 -22.37
CA LYS A 124 37.49 4.88 -23.29
C LYS A 124 37.69 3.59 -22.48
N LYS A 125 37.15 2.47 -22.95
CA LYS A 125 37.62 1.16 -22.51
C LYS A 125 39.05 1.01 -23.07
N ASN A 126 40.07 0.79 -22.25
CA ASN A 126 41.38 0.33 -22.73
C ASN A 126 41.19 -1.04 -23.38
N LEU A 127 40.78 -1.03 -24.65
CA LEU A 127 40.74 -2.21 -25.50
C LEU A 127 42.20 -2.54 -25.77
N ASN A 128 42.80 -3.34 -24.89
CA ASN A 128 44.06 -3.97 -25.18
C ASN A 128 43.84 -4.81 -26.45
N PRO A 129 44.43 -4.46 -27.61
CA PRO A 129 44.07 -5.07 -28.90
C PRO A 129 44.34 -6.59 -28.95
N GLN A 130 45.09 -7.10 -27.98
CA GLN A 130 45.46 -8.52 -27.89
C GLN A 130 44.36 -9.44 -27.32
N ASN A 131 43.32 -8.91 -26.66
CA ASN A 131 42.26 -9.75 -26.07
C ASN A 131 40.93 -9.72 -26.84
N GLN A 132 40.87 -9.08 -28.00
CA GLN A 132 39.59 -8.86 -28.71
C GLN A 132 39.17 -10.02 -29.64
N TYR A 133 39.85 -11.17 -29.58
CA TYR A 133 39.55 -12.33 -30.44
C TYR A 133 38.74 -13.45 -29.79
N ASP A 134 38.42 -13.41 -28.48
CA ASP A 134 37.75 -14.55 -27.82
C ASP A 134 36.35 -14.30 -27.20
N GLU A 135 35.84 -13.06 -27.17
CA GLU A 135 34.56 -12.77 -26.47
C GLU A 135 33.31 -12.66 -27.37
N SER A 136 33.37 -12.99 -28.66
CA SER A 136 32.19 -12.88 -29.55
C SER A 136 31.20 -14.06 -29.47
N ASN A 137 31.17 -14.86 -28.40
CA ASN A 137 30.31 -16.05 -28.31
C ASN A 137 29.55 -16.25 -26.99
N HIS A 138 29.43 -15.23 -26.13
CA HIS A 138 28.49 -15.31 -25.00
C HIS A 138 27.57 -14.09 -24.94
N ASP A 139 26.53 -14.13 -25.78
CA ASP A 139 25.32 -13.36 -25.54
C ASP A 139 24.68 -13.82 -24.22
N CYS A 140 24.54 -12.85 -23.32
CA CYS A 140 23.88 -12.99 -22.04
C CYS A 140 22.35 -12.95 -22.24
N GLU A 141 21.71 -14.11 -22.30
CA GLU A 141 20.28 -14.25 -22.01
C GLU A 141 20.07 -14.11 -20.49
N ASN A 142 19.73 -12.92 -20.02
CA ASN A 142 19.13 -12.73 -18.70
C ASN A 142 17.62 -12.95 -18.78
N ASN A 143 17.19 -14.21 -18.73
CA ASN A 143 15.83 -14.62 -18.40
C ASN A 143 15.83 -15.33 -17.03
N GLU A 144 15.70 -14.57 -15.94
CA GLU A 144 15.31 -15.13 -14.64
C GLU A 144 13.78 -15.21 -14.55
N THR A 145 13.22 -16.29 -15.10
CA THR A 145 11.95 -16.87 -14.62
C THR A 145 12.28 -18.19 -13.96
N GLY A 146 12.48 -18.16 -12.64
CA GLY A 146 12.62 -19.37 -11.82
C GLY A 146 11.26 -19.98 -11.51
N ASP A 147 10.88 -21.01 -12.25
CA ASP A 147 9.88 -22.01 -11.82
C ASP A 147 10.64 -23.30 -11.50
N VAL A 148 10.84 -23.56 -10.20
CA VAL A 148 11.55 -24.76 -9.71
C VAL A 148 10.55 -25.92 -9.65
N LYS A 149 10.55 -26.77 -10.67
CA LYS A 149 10.07 -28.16 -10.52
C LYS A 149 11.25 -29.07 -10.21
N LYS A 150 11.30 -29.57 -8.97
CA LYS A 150 12.11 -30.72 -8.59
C LYS A 150 11.63 -31.96 -9.35
N VAL A 151 12.55 -32.69 -9.97
CA VAL A 151 12.31 -34.07 -10.41
C VAL A 151 13.40 -34.97 -9.83
N ASN A 152 12.93 -36.05 -9.21
CA ASN A 152 13.66 -37.21 -8.71
C ASN A 152 14.08 -38.09 -9.91
N PRO A 153 15.27 -38.73 -9.92
CA PRO A 153 15.65 -39.65 -10.97
C PRO A 153 15.16 -41.07 -10.64
N ASN A 154 14.36 -41.68 -11.53
CA ASN A 154 14.42 -43.11 -11.84
C ASN A 154 13.37 -43.50 -12.92
N GLU A 155 13.76 -44.52 -13.70
CA GLU A 155 12.98 -45.38 -14.60
C GLU A 155 12.90 -45.05 -16.11
N GLU A 156 13.83 -45.71 -16.80
CA GLU A 156 13.75 -46.44 -18.08
C GLU A 156 12.40 -46.68 -18.80
N ARG A 157 12.52 -46.67 -20.14
CA ARG A 157 11.87 -47.51 -21.19
C ARG A 157 10.49 -47.12 -21.79
N ASN A 158 10.60 -46.84 -23.08
CA ASN A 158 9.89 -47.46 -24.23
C ASN A 158 8.48 -46.99 -24.67
N VAL A 159 8.47 -46.55 -25.94
CA VAL A 159 7.58 -46.95 -27.06
C VAL A 159 6.32 -46.10 -27.39
N ALA A 160 6.43 -45.50 -28.57
CA ALA A 160 5.47 -45.31 -29.68
C ALA A 160 4.17 -44.50 -29.52
N GLY A 161 4.03 -43.55 -30.46
CA GLY A 161 2.95 -43.57 -31.47
C GLY A 161 1.75 -42.68 -31.20
N GLY A 162 1.37 -41.87 -32.20
CA GLY A 162 0.03 -41.29 -32.30
C GLY A 162 0.00 -39.89 -32.91
N GLU A 163 -0.15 -39.84 -34.23
CA GLU A 163 -0.66 -38.68 -34.99
C GLU A 163 -2.15 -38.43 -34.66
N ASP A 164 -2.60 -37.16 -34.68
CA ASP A 164 -3.68 -36.65 -35.55
C ASP A 164 -4.33 -35.36 -35.04
N SER A 165 -4.35 -34.36 -35.94
CA SER A 165 -5.47 -33.42 -36.27
C SER A 165 -5.95 -32.41 -35.18
N ALA A 166 -6.44 -31.20 -35.43
CA ALA A 166 -6.73 -30.40 -36.62
C ALA A 166 -6.87 -28.90 -36.21
N ASP A 167 -6.59 -28.02 -37.17
CA ASP A 167 -7.30 -26.78 -37.54
C ASP A 167 -7.75 -25.73 -36.49
N ASN A 168 -7.23 -24.50 -36.64
CA ASN A 168 -8.04 -23.43 -37.22
C ASN A 168 -7.21 -22.22 -37.69
N ALA A 169 -7.67 -21.67 -38.82
CA ALA A 169 -7.07 -20.62 -39.63
C ALA A 169 -7.09 -19.21 -39.01
N ILE A 170 -6.27 -18.29 -39.54
CA ILE A 170 -6.70 -16.98 -40.11
C ILE A 170 -5.51 -16.29 -40.83
N VAL A 171 -5.63 -16.25 -42.16
CA VAL A 171 -5.41 -15.15 -43.13
C VAL A 171 -4.51 -13.97 -42.73
N ARG A 172 -3.44 -13.71 -43.52
CA ARG A 172 -3.19 -12.43 -44.22
C ARG A 172 -2.00 -12.45 -45.20
N THR A 173 -2.37 -12.37 -46.48
CA THR A 173 -1.81 -11.57 -47.60
C THR A 173 -0.30 -11.32 -47.70
N THR A 174 0.24 -11.86 -48.79
CA THR A 174 1.47 -11.48 -49.51
C THR A 174 1.39 -10.11 -50.18
N THR A 175 2.49 -9.36 -50.15
CA THR A 175 2.95 -8.55 -51.29
C THR A 175 4.48 -8.57 -51.37
N SER A 176 4.95 -8.85 -52.58
CA SER A 176 6.33 -8.93 -53.04
C SER A 176 6.95 -7.55 -53.27
N GLY A 177 8.25 -7.44 -53.02
CA GLY A 177 9.09 -6.33 -53.47
C GLY A 177 10.56 -6.68 -53.27
N SER A 178 11.20 -7.14 -54.35
CA SER A 178 12.64 -7.34 -54.46
C SER A 178 13.35 -5.99 -54.51
N ASP A 179 14.52 -5.86 -53.85
CA ASP A 179 15.65 -5.17 -54.46
C ASP A 179 17.00 -5.54 -53.84
N ASN A 180 17.94 -5.80 -54.74
CA ASN A 180 19.32 -6.25 -54.54
C ASN A 180 20.24 -5.03 -54.33
N SER A 181 20.94 -4.93 -53.19
CA SER A 181 22.18 -4.13 -53.07
C SER A 181 23.02 -4.55 -51.84
N GLY A 182 23.51 -5.80 -51.86
CA GLY A 182 24.24 -6.42 -50.74
C GLY A 182 25.76 -6.15 -50.67
N TRP A 183 26.32 -5.21 -51.44
CA TRP A 183 27.78 -5.13 -51.64
C TRP A 183 28.45 -3.80 -51.24
N ASP A 184 27.86 -3.02 -50.33
CA ASP A 184 28.53 -1.78 -49.83
C ASP A 184 28.42 -1.52 -48.31
N ARG A 185 27.86 -2.47 -47.54
CA ARG A 185 27.75 -2.32 -46.07
C ARG A 185 29.02 -2.67 -45.30
N ARG A 186 29.82 -3.65 -45.76
CA ARG A 186 31.01 -4.13 -45.02
C ARG A 186 32.18 -3.14 -45.04
N THR A 187 32.35 -2.40 -46.12
CA THR A 187 33.39 -1.36 -46.28
C THR A 187 33.05 -0.09 -45.48
N ASN A 188 31.79 0.36 -45.49
CA ASN A 188 31.33 1.46 -44.65
C ASN A 188 31.35 1.12 -43.16
N GLN A 189 31.01 -0.11 -42.77
CA GLN A 189 31.06 -0.55 -41.38
C GLN A 189 32.50 -0.66 -40.84
N LYS A 190 33.48 -1.01 -41.70
CA LYS A 190 34.91 -1.03 -41.34
C LYS A 190 35.53 0.37 -41.27
N ARG A 191 35.14 1.29 -42.16
CA ARG A 191 35.54 2.72 -42.11
C ARG A 191 34.93 3.47 -40.92
N ASN A 192 33.67 3.21 -40.57
CA ASN A 192 33.03 3.79 -39.39
C ASN A 192 33.62 3.27 -38.08
N ARG A 193 34.04 2.00 -38.03
CA ARG A 193 34.75 1.42 -36.87
C ARG A 193 36.15 2.02 -36.68
N ASN A 194 36.89 2.27 -37.75
CA ASN A 194 38.20 2.93 -37.66
C ASN A 194 38.10 4.43 -37.32
N LYS A 195 37.10 5.16 -37.82
CA LYS A 195 36.84 6.55 -37.40
C LYS A 195 36.44 6.65 -35.93
N ALA A 196 35.59 5.74 -35.45
CA ALA A 196 35.22 5.67 -34.03
C ALA A 196 36.44 5.33 -33.16
N ALA A 197 37.28 4.37 -33.56
CA ALA A 197 38.48 4.00 -32.79
C ALA A 197 39.53 5.12 -32.68
N ILE A 198 39.72 5.93 -33.74
CA ILE A 198 40.66 7.07 -33.76
C ILE A 198 40.14 8.27 -32.95
N MET A 199 38.83 8.56 -32.97
CA MET A 199 38.26 9.60 -32.09
C MET A 199 38.39 9.24 -30.60
N LEU A 200 38.31 7.95 -30.26
CA LEU A 200 38.20 7.50 -28.88
C LEU A 200 39.51 7.55 -28.07
N GLU A 201 40.69 7.58 -28.72
CA GLU A 201 42.01 7.66 -28.06
C GLU A 201 42.35 9.07 -27.54
N GLN A 202 41.61 10.10 -27.97
CA GLN A 202 41.86 11.50 -27.64
C GLN A 202 41.20 11.99 -26.35
N TYR A 203 40.32 11.19 -25.70
CA TYR A 203 39.44 11.70 -24.63
C TYR A 203 39.97 11.54 -23.20
N GLU A 204 40.88 10.60 -22.92
CA GLU A 204 41.34 10.35 -21.54
C GLU A 204 42.24 11.48 -21.03
N ASP A 205 43.21 11.90 -21.85
CA ASP A 205 44.05 13.07 -21.57
C ASP A 205 43.20 14.36 -21.59
N LYS A 206 42.22 14.43 -22.51
CA LYS A 206 41.38 15.61 -22.67
C LYS A 206 40.51 15.90 -21.44
N TRP A 207 39.93 14.90 -20.76
CA TRP A 207 39.14 15.19 -19.56
C TRP A 207 39.99 15.73 -18.41
N GLU A 208 41.17 15.13 -18.17
CA GLU A 208 42.08 15.58 -17.13
C GLU A 208 42.49 17.05 -17.34
N ASP A 209 42.83 17.43 -18.56
CA ASP A 209 43.17 18.81 -18.95
C ASP A 209 41.97 19.77 -18.84
N LEU A 210 40.76 19.25 -18.97
CA LEU A 210 39.52 20.04 -18.98
C LEU A 210 38.88 20.23 -17.61
N LYS A 211 39.28 19.49 -16.57
CA LYS A 211 38.68 19.58 -15.22
C LYS A 211 38.75 20.97 -14.61
N GLU A 212 39.95 21.56 -14.55
CA GLU A 212 40.14 22.87 -13.93
C GLU A 212 39.45 24.00 -14.74
N PRO A 213 39.59 24.06 -16.08
CA PRO A 213 38.82 24.99 -16.90
C PRO A 213 37.30 24.84 -16.73
N PHE A 214 36.81 23.59 -16.65
CA PHE A 214 35.39 23.31 -16.42
C PHE A 214 34.92 23.84 -15.08
N VAL A 215 35.62 23.50 -13.99
CA VAL A 215 35.29 23.96 -12.64
C VAL A 215 35.31 25.48 -12.58
N SER A 216 36.39 26.12 -13.06
CA SER A 216 36.52 27.58 -13.04
C SER A 216 35.40 28.27 -13.81
N HIS A 217 35.00 27.73 -14.95
CA HIS A 217 33.90 28.26 -15.76
C HIS A 217 32.57 28.15 -15.01
N MET A 218 32.25 26.96 -14.52
CA MET A 218 30.97 26.69 -13.85
C MET A 218 30.82 27.50 -12.57
N THR A 219 31.83 27.56 -11.70
CA THR A 219 31.76 28.31 -10.44
C THR A 219 31.73 29.82 -10.64
N LYS A 220 32.31 30.31 -11.75
CA LYS A 220 32.23 31.73 -12.12
C LYS A 220 30.82 32.12 -12.56
N ASN A 221 30.17 31.28 -13.38
CA ASN A 221 28.84 31.56 -13.91
C ASN A 221 27.73 31.26 -12.89
N PHE A 222 27.93 30.31 -11.98
CA PHE A 222 26.99 30.00 -10.91
C PHE A 222 27.69 29.96 -9.53
N PRO A 223 27.84 31.12 -8.87
CA PRO A 223 28.49 31.22 -7.56
C PRO A 223 27.79 30.43 -6.45
N ALA A 224 26.55 29.99 -6.66
CA ALA A 224 25.80 29.15 -5.72
C ALA A 224 26.21 27.67 -5.76
N ILE A 225 27.07 27.26 -6.70
CA ILE A 225 27.64 25.91 -6.72
C ILE A 225 28.56 25.72 -5.52
N ILE A 226 28.23 24.74 -4.69
CA ILE A 226 29.05 24.33 -3.53
C ILE A 226 29.78 23.01 -3.76
N CYS A 227 29.33 22.22 -4.74
CA CYS A 227 29.92 20.92 -5.03
C CYS A 227 29.80 20.58 -6.52
N ILE A 228 30.93 20.25 -7.13
CA ILE A 228 31.00 19.61 -8.45
C ILE A 228 31.65 18.26 -8.25
N CYS A 229 30.98 17.21 -8.69
CA CYS A 229 31.52 15.86 -8.67
C CYS A 229 31.33 15.18 -10.03
N TYR A 230 32.10 14.13 -10.26
CA TYR A 230 31.92 13.32 -11.45
C TYR A 230 32.09 11.83 -11.18
N ASN A 231 31.51 11.03 -12.07
CA ASN A 231 31.78 9.61 -12.17
C ASN A 231 31.97 9.21 -13.63
N GLU A 232 32.55 8.05 -13.85
CA GLU A 232 32.95 7.58 -15.17
C GLU A 232 32.11 6.37 -15.61
N THR A 233 31.95 6.22 -16.91
CA THR A 233 31.34 5.04 -17.54
C THR A 233 32.05 4.71 -18.86
N THR A 234 32.18 3.43 -19.21
CA THR A 234 32.96 3.00 -20.39
C THR A 234 32.14 2.51 -21.57
N ASN A 235 30.82 2.40 -21.42
CA ASN A 235 29.97 1.68 -22.38
C ASN A 235 28.61 2.33 -22.60
N HIS A 236 28.51 3.65 -22.39
CA HIS A 236 27.24 4.39 -22.40
C HIS A 236 26.16 3.75 -21.50
N SER A 237 26.49 2.89 -20.54
CA SER A 237 25.55 2.34 -19.55
C SER A 237 25.64 3.15 -18.25
N ARG A 238 24.50 3.44 -17.60
CA ARG A 238 24.51 4.34 -16.43
C ARG A 238 25.48 3.79 -15.38
N PRO A 239 26.36 4.63 -14.79
CA PRO A 239 27.24 4.18 -13.73
C PRO A 239 26.46 3.41 -12.66
N THR A 240 27.04 2.30 -12.21
CA THR A 240 26.45 1.56 -11.08
C THR A 240 26.54 2.42 -9.82
N LYS A 241 25.76 2.08 -8.79
CA LYS A 241 25.82 2.79 -7.49
C LYS A 241 27.16 2.63 -6.75
N GLU A 242 28.01 1.74 -7.24
CA GLU A 242 29.34 1.44 -6.71
C GLU A 242 30.43 2.16 -7.51
N ALA A 243 30.08 2.81 -8.62
CA ALA A 243 31.03 3.58 -9.41
C ALA A 243 31.69 4.66 -8.53
N PRO A 244 33.04 4.76 -8.55
CA PRO A 244 33.74 5.80 -7.83
C PRO A 244 33.22 7.18 -8.20
N MET A 245 33.08 8.02 -7.19
CA MET A 245 32.69 9.41 -7.35
C MET A 245 33.84 10.30 -6.90
N HIS A 246 34.23 11.20 -7.78
CA HIS A 246 35.38 12.07 -7.61
C HIS A 246 34.90 13.50 -7.39
N LEU A 247 35.52 14.19 -6.43
CA LEU A 247 35.24 15.60 -6.13
C LEU A 247 36.10 16.48 -7.04
N LEU A 248 35.48 17.42 -7.75
CA LEU A 248 36.16 18.42 -8.57
C LEU A 248 36.18 19.79 -7.90
N HIS A 249 35.11 20.12 -7.18
CA HIS A 249 34.97 21.39 -6.47
C HIS A 249 34.13 21.20 -5.22
N GLY A 250 34.43 21.96 -4.18
CA GLY A 250 33.75 21.91 -2.90
C GLY A 250 34.55 21.17 -1.82
N PRO A 251 34.13 21.25 -0.56
CA PRO A 251 34.79 20.54 0.54
C PRO A 251 34.40 19.06 0.60
N ASP A 252 33.21 18.71 0.09
CA ASP A 252 32.60 17.40 0.29
C ASP A 252 31.70 16.96 -0.89
N LEU A 253 31.48 15.65 -1.04
CA LEU A 253 30.59 15.04 -2.05
C LEU A 253 29.09 15.09 -1.69
N HIS A 254 28.67 16.08 -0.89
CA HIS A 254 27.31 16.21 -0.41
C HIS A 254 26.89 17.67 -0.29
N MET A 255 25.58 17.91 -0.26
CA MET A 255 24.99 19.18 0.14
C MET A 255 24.33 19.06 1.51
N THR A 256 24.15 20.18 2.21
CA THR A 256 23.40 20.22 3.46
C THR A 256 21.97 20.66 3.19
N GLU A 257 21.03 19.90 3.72
CA GLU A 257 19.60 20.19 3.74
C GLU A 257 19.11 20.38 5.16
N ARG A 258 17.88 20.87 5.30
CA ARG A 258 17.23 21.06 6.61
C ARG A 258 15.91 20.31 6.68
N THR A 259 15.70 19.58 7.77
CA THR A 259 14.45 18.85 7.98
C THR A 259 13.27 19.82 8.04
N LEU A 260 12.16 19.40 7.43
CA LEU A 260 10.93 20.19 7.36
C LEU A 260 10.29 20.41 8.75
N SER A 261 10.59 19.53 9.70
CA SER A 261 10.27 19.69 11.12
C SER A 261 11.55 19.69 11.95
N GLY A 262 11.65 20.58 12.94
CA GLY A 262 12.81 20.68 13.83
C GLY A 262 14.03 21.43 13.24
N ASN A 263 14.02 21.73 11.93
CA ASN A 263 15.07 22.50 11.25
C ASN A 263 16.48 21.93 11.47
N LEU A 264 16.61 20.61 11.52
CA LEU A 264 17.87 19.93 11.72
C LEU A 264 18.66 19.82 10.41
N PRO A 265 19.95 20.21 10.40
CA PRO A 265 20.78 20.04 9.23
C PRO A 265 21.10 18.56 8.99
N TYR A 266 20.94 18.08 7.75
CA TYR A 266 21.32 16.74 7.33
C TYR A 266 21.97 16.78 5.95
N ILE A 267 22.91 15.88 5.70
CA ILE A 267 23.64 15.79 4.44
C ILE A 267 22.88 14.91 3.44
N ILE A 268 22.98 15.28 2.16
CA ILE A 268 22.49 14.50 1.02
C ILE A 268 23.64 14.36 0.03
N GLY A 269 24.14 13.13 -0.12
CA GLY A 269 25.16 12.82 -1.12
C GLY A 269 24.67 13.04 -2.55
N ALA A 270 25.59 13.22 -3.50
CA ALA A 270 25.25 13.45 -4.91
C ALA A 270 24.34 12.37 -5.51
N ASP A 271 24.51 11.11 -5.14
CA ASP A 271 23.70 9.98 -5.62
C ASP A 271 22.51 9.60 -4.74
N THR A 272 22.40 10.25 -3.58
CA THR A 272 21.28 10.02 -2.66
C THR A 272 19.99 10.58 -3.25
N PHE A 273 18.87 9.91 -2.97
CA PHE A 273 17.57 10.38 -3.40
C PHE A 273 17.20 11.67 -2.65
N CYS A 274 16.64 12.63 -3.38
CA CYS A 274 15.93 13.77 -2.83
C CYS A 274 14.69 14.01 -3.67
N GLU A 275 13.68 14.64 -3.08
CA GLU A 275 12.45 14.98 -3.78
C GLU A 275 12.68 16.11 -4.80
N VAL A 276 12.01 16.02 -5.95
CA VAL A 276 12.18 16.98 -7.06
C VAL A 276 11.45 18.30 -6.86
N ASN A 277 10.53 18.37 -5.88
CA ASN A 277 9.70 19.54 -5.61
C ASN A 277 9.56 19.77 -4.09
N HIS A 278 10.28 20.77 -3.55
CA HIS A 278 10.38 21.00 -2.10
C HIS A 278 9.06 21.52 -1.52
N GLU A 279 8.27 22.24 -2.32
CA GLU A 279 6.98 22.73 -1.88
C GLU A 279 6.01 21.57 -1.68
N VAL A 280 5.90 20.67 -2.66
CA VAL A 280 4.99 19.53 -2.56
C VAL A 280 5.48 18.54 -1.49
N GLU A 281 6.79 18.32 -1.37
CA GLU A 281 7.37 17.56 -0.26
C GLU A 281 6.99 18.18 1.09
N LYS A 282 7.08 19.50 1.24
CA LYS A 282 6.66 20.21 2.45
C LYS A 282 5.18 19.96 2.74
N LEU A 283 4.31 20.10 1.75
CA LEU A 283 2.87 19.86 1.93
C LEU A 283 2.58 18.41 2.34
N GLN A 284 3.29 17.43 1.77
CA GLN A 284 3.17 16.03 2.21
C GLN A 284 3.68 15.82 3.65
N PHE A 285 4.77 16.48 4.02
CA PHE A 285 5.33 16.37 5.35
C PHE A 285 4.42 17.00 6.39
N ASP A 286 3.93 18.22 6.14
CA ASP A 286 2.98 18.93 6.99
C ASP A 286 1.70 18.09 7.19
N GLN A 287 1.19 17.48 6.12
CA GLN A 287 0.01 16.60 6.20
C GLN A 287 0.27 15.37 7.08
N LYS A 288 1.45 14.74 7.00
CA LYS A 288 1.86 13.63 7.88
C LYS A 288 1.98 14.09 9.33
N ILE A 289 2.55 15.27 9.59
CA ILE A 289 2.60 15.87 10.94
C ILE A 289 1.18 16.05 11.48
N GLU A 290 0.27 16.63 10.70
CA GLU A 290 -1.12 16.84 11.08
C GLU A 290 -1.77 15.52 11.51
N TRP A 291 -1.61 14.49 10.69
CA TRP A 291 -2.13 13.15 10.96
C TRP A 291 -1.56 12.47 12.20
N ILE A 292 -0.28 12.70 12.51
CA ILE A 292 0.34 12.25 13.77
C ILE A 292 -0.25 13.05 14.93
N ASN A 293 -0.37 14.37 14.79
CA ASN A 293 -0.87 15.27 15.82
C ASN A 293 -2.32 15.00 16.23
N MET A 294 -3.17 14.58 15.28
CA MET A 294 -4.55 14.12 15.58
C MET A 294 -4.59 12.99 16.62
N HIS A 295 -3.53 12.19 16.72
CA HIS A 295 -3.43 11.04 17.62
C HIS A 295 -2.17 11.07 18.49
N LYS A 296 -1.54 12.23 18.68
CA LYS A 296 -0.24 12.34 19.38
C LYS A 296 -0.25 11.74 20.79
N ARG A 297 -1.37 11.84 21.52
CA ARG A 297 -1.52 11.22 22.84
C ARG A 297 -1.41 9.70 22.77
N LYS A 298 -1.96 9.09 21.71
CA LYS A 298 -1.84 7.65 21.47
C LYS A 298 -0.39 7.27 21.19
N TYR A 299 0.37 8.11 20.51
CA TYR A 299 1.75 7.82 20.09
C TYR A 299 2.82 8.26 21.08
N GLN A 300 2.46 8.93 22.17
CA GLN A 300 3.42 9.56 23.09
C GLN A 300 4.35 8.54 23.75
N GLY A 301 5.66 8.70 23.52
CA GLY A 301 6.68 7.74 23.93
C GLY A 301 6.70 6.47 23.10
N GLY A 302 6.09 6.48 21.91
CA GLY A 302 6.08 5.37 20.97
C GLY A 302 7.36 5.28 20.15
N ILE A 303 7.35 4.42 19.14
CA ILE A 303 8.46 4.23 18.21
C ILE A 303 8.00 4.66 16.82
N ILE A 304 8.86 5.35 16.08
CA ILE A 304 8.65 5.58 14.65
C ILE A 304 9.66 4.81 13.84
N LEU A 305 9.18 4.06 12.85
CA LEU A 305 10.00 3.34 11.88
C LEU A 305 9.93 4.08 10.55
N CYS A 306 11.07 4.50 9.99
CA CYS A 306 11.15 5.08 8.67
C CYS A 306 11.85 4.13 7.69
N SER A 307 11.18 3.83 6.58
CA SER A 307 11.66 2.93 5.53
C SER A 307 11.42 3.53 4.15
N GLY A 308 12.35 3.32 3.22
CA GLY A 308 12.26 3.85 1.86
C GLY A 308 13.44 4.74 1.50
N ARG A 309 13.26 5.70 0.60
CA ARG A 309 14.37 6.49 0.03
C ARG A 309 14.68 7.77 0.81
N ASP A 310 13.74 8.29 1.59
CA ASP A 310 13.83 9.59 2.26
C ASP A 310 13.87 9.46 3.80
N ILE A 311 14.60 8.46 4.28
CA ILE A 311 14.66 8.13 5.72
C ILE A 311 15.35 9.22 6.56
N ASN A 312 16.20 10.05 5.95
CA ASN A 312 16.91 11.11 6.65
C ASN A 312 15.95 12.26 6.96
N SER A 313 15.24 12.78 5.95
CA SER A 313 14.24 13.84 6.12
C SER A 313 13.15 13.41 7.09
N TRP A 314 12.55 12.22 6.87
CA TRP A 314 11.43 11.74 7.69
C TRP A 314 11.85 11.36 9.10
N GLY A 315 12.87 10.53 9.27
CA GLY A 315 13.19 10.01 10.60
C GLY A 315 13.80 11.07 11.52
N LEU A 316 14.61 12.01 11.02
CA LEU A 316 15.09 13.14 11.82
C LEU A 316 13.96 14.12 12.15
N GLY A 317 13.13 14.46 11.16
CA GLY A 317 12.03 15.40 11.36
C GLY A 317 10.97 14.86 12.32
N PHE A 318 10.48 13.64 12.12
CA PHE A 318 9.50 13.04 13.03
C PHE A 318 10.09 12.64 14.38
N GLY A 319 11.35 12.19 14.41
CA GLY A 319 12.05 11.78 15.62
C GLY A 319 12.27 12.90 16.63
N THR A 320 12.23 14.15 16.18
CA THR A 320 12.38 15.34 17.02
C THR A 320 11.06 16.06 17.32
N MET A 321 9.92 15.48 16.91
CA MET A 321 8.62 16.05 17.23
C MET A 321 8.37 16.09 18.74
N LEU A 322 7.96 17.26 19.23
CA LEU A 322 7.59 17.51 20.62
C LEU A 322 6.08 17.73 20.74
N ASP A 323 5.50 17.27 21.84
CA ASP A 323 4.17 17.67 22.27
C ASP A 323 4.25 19.07 22.88
N HIS A 324 3.97 20.11 22.10
CA HIS A 324 4.06 21.53 22.49
C HIS A 324 3.55 21.87 23.91
N PRO A 325 2.43 21.31 24.42
CA PRO A 325 1.95 21.59 25.77
C PRO A 325 2.81 21.01 26.90
N GLN A 326 3.63 19.99 26.63
CA GLN A 326 4.39 19.27 27.66
C GLN A 326 5.90 19.24 27.41
N GLY A 327 6.35 19.66 26.22
CA GLY A 327 7.76 19.56 25.80
C GLY A 327 8.26 18.11 25.67
N LYS A 328 7.37 17.11 25.81
CA LYS A 328 7.73 15.69 25.76
C LYS A 328 7.82 15.22 24.31
N LYS A 329 8.78 14.34 24.01
CA LYS A 329 8.88 13.74 22.68
C LYS A 329 7.63 12.93 22.34
N VAL A 330 7.16 13.06 21.10
CA VAL A 330 6.08 12.21 20.58
C VAL A 330 6.60 10.78 20.45
N PHE A 331 7.78 10.58 19.85
CA PHE A 331 8.42 9.28 19.74
C PHE A 331 9.65 9.21 20.64
N ALA A 332 9.77 8.13 21.41
CA ALA A 332 10.92 7.87 22.27
C ALA A 332 12.15 7.39 21.48
N GLU A 333 11.93 6.70 20.36
CA GLU A 333 12.98 6.13 19.53
C GLU A 333 12.60 6.13 18.04
N VAL A 334 13.59 6.36 17.18
CA VAL A 334 13.47 6.25 15.72
C VAL A 334 14.21 5.01 15.24
N VAL A 335 13.54 4.15 14.49
CA VAL A 335 14.18 3.07 13.75
C VAL A 335 14.21 3.48 12.29
N VAL A 336 15.36 3.43 11.63
CA VAL A 336 15.46 3.66 10.19
C VAL A 336 16.02 2.44 9.49
N VAL A 337 15.47 2.11 8.33
CA VAL A 337 15.88 0.93 7.55
C VAL A 337 16.10 1.27 6.08
N GLN A 338 17.20 0.75 5.54
CA GLN A 338 17.59 0.94 4.15
C GLN A 338 18.31 -0.29 3.59
N HIS A 339 18.18 -0.51 2.28
CA HIS A 339 18.96 -1.52 1.54
C HIS A 339 20.07 -0.89 0.69
N CYS A 340 19.91 0.37 0.27
CA CYS A 340 20.90 1.10 -0.53
C CYS A 340 22.09 1.57 0.35
N PRO A 341 23.34 1.10 0.10
CA PRO A 341 24.51 1.46 0.91
C PRO A 341 24.80 2.96 0.95
N LEU A 342 24.60 3.66 -0.18
CA LEU A 342 24.79 5.11 -0.26
C LEU A 342 23.89 5.88 0.71
N VAL A 343 22.61 5.51 0.77
CA VAL A 343 21.64 6.16 1.65
C VAL A 343 21.88 5.78 3.12
N GLN A 344 22.36 4.56 3.39
CA GLN A 344 22.78 4.15 4.72
C GLN A 344 23.97 4.98 5.21
N ARG A 345 25.00 5.18 4.37
CA ARG A 345 26.17 5.98 4.73
C ARG A 345 25.77 7.40 5.15
N ASP A 346 24.92 8.04 4.35
CA ASP A 346 24.38 9.36 4.69
C ASP A 346 23.58 9.32 6.00
N ALA A 347 22.77 8.27 6.21
CA ALA A 347 22.03 8.09 7.46
C ALA A 347 22.96 7.97 8.68
N LEU A 348 24.01 7.15 8.62
CA LEU A 348 24.96 7.00 9.74
C LEU A 348 25.53 8.35 10.18
N VAL A 349 25.99 9.17 9.23
CA VAL A 349 26.52 10.51 9.51
C VAL A 349 25.44 11.44 10.06
N ASN A 350 24.26 11.43 9.43
CA ASN A 350 23.15 12.30 9.79
C ASN A 350 22.62 12.05 11.20
N TYR A 351 22.42 10.79 11.57
CA TYR A 351 21.89 10.43 12.88
C TYR A 351 22.94 10.57 13.99
N ALA A 352 24.21 10.26 13.72
CA ALA A 352 25.30 10.52 14.67
C ALA A 352 25.41 12.02 15.02
N ARG A 353 25.21 12.91 14.04
CA ARG A 353 25.22 14.37 14.26
C ARG A 353 24.12 14.87 15.22
N HIS A 354 23.06 14.10 15.44
CA HIS A 354 21.91 14.46 16.27
C HIS A 354 21.61 13.44 17.38
N GLU A 355 22.62 12.67 17.82
CA GLU A 355 22.46 11.65 18.87
C GLU A 355 22.04 12.23 20.23
N ASP A 356 22.40 13.50 20.48
CA ASP A 356 21.99 14.27 21.65
C ASP A 356 20.48 14.62 21.63
N LYS A 357 19.91 14.73 20.42
CA LYS A 357 18.52 15.16 20.21
C LYS A 357 17.55 14.00 20.06
N LEU A 358 17.98 12.85 19.54
CA LEU A 358 17.10 11.70 19.36
C LEU A 358 17.82 10.37 19.52
N LYS A 359 17.09 9.39 20.05
CA LYS A 359 17.55 8.01 20.11
C LYS A 359 17.21 7.33 18.79
N CYS A 360 18.21 6.72 18.14
CA CYS A 360 18.02 6.08 16.84
C CYS A 360 18.63 4.67 16.77
N THR A 361 17.95 3.78 16.04
CA THR A 361 18.49 2.50 15.56
C THR A 361 18.54 2.55 14.03
N ILE A 362 19.72 2.36 13.43
CA ILE A 362 19.93 2.42 11.98
C ILE A 362 20.20 1.00 11.47
N LEU A 363 19.40 0.54 10.50
CA LEU A 363 19.48 -0.79 9.92
C LEU A 363 19.85 -0.72 8.45
N HIS A 364 20.85 -1.50 8.06
CA HIS A 364 21.11 -1.84 6.67
C HIS A 364 20.83 -3.31 6.44
N LEU A 365 19.83 -3.56 5.62
CA LEU A 365 19.29 -4.89 5.40
C LEU A 365 19.10 -5.08 3.89
N GLN A 366 19.44 -6.26 3.40
CA GLN A 366 19.04 -6.66 2.06
C GLN A 366 17.51 -6.79 2.00
N LYS A 367 16.94 -6.80 0.79
CA LYS A 367 15.49 -6.75 0.62
C LYS A 367 14.79 -7.99 1.19
N GLU A 368 15.47 -9.12 1.15
CA GLU A 368 15.01 -10.44 1.59
C GLU A 368 15.04 -10.55 3.12
N GLU A 369 15.95 -9.81 3.77
CA GLU A 369 16.14 -9.81 5.22
C GLU A 369 15.33 -8.70 5.92
N MET A 370 14.85 -7.73 5.15
CA MET A 370 14.22 -6.51 5.65
C MET A 370 13.07 -6.80 6.62
N ALA A 371 12.25 -7.82 6.36
CA ALA A 371 11.15 -8.21 7.24
C ALA A 371 11.65 -8.69 8.62
N ASN A 372 12.54 -9.67 8.65
CA ASN A 372 13.03 -10.26 9.90
C ASN A 372 13.90 -9.27 10.69
N GLY A 373 14.80 -8.56 10.02
CA GLY A 373 15.68 -7.60 10.68
C GLY A 373 14.90 -6.43 11.30
N VAL A 374 13.87 -5.91 10.61
CA VAL A 374 13.00 -4.87 11.17
C VAL A 374 12.17 -5.40 12.32
N ALA A 375 11.60 -6.61 12.24
CA ALA A 375 10.85 -7.20 13.33
C ALA A 375 11.68 -7.30 14.61
N ASN A 376 12.91 -7.85 14.50
CA ASN A 376 13.84 -7.97 15.63
C ASN A 376 14.22 -6.60 16.21
N ALA A 377 14.47 -5.61 15.36
CA ALA A 377 14.82 -4.26 15.81
C ALA A 377 13.65 -3.56 16.52
N LEU A 378 12.41 -3.74 16.02
CA LEU A 378 11.21 -3.23 16.67
C LEU A 378 10.99 -3.90 18.02
N GLU A 379 11.12 -5.22 18.11
CA GLU A 379 11.00 -5.96 19.37
C GLU A 379 12.03 -5.47 20.41
N ALA A 380 13.28 -5.31 20.00
CA ALA A 380 14.32 -4.78 20.85
C ALA A 380 14.04 -3.31 21.28
N ALA A 381 13.56 -2.47 20.36
CA ALA A 381 13.20 -1.08 20.65
C ALA A 381 12.02 -0.97 21.62
N ILE A 382 11.03 -1.86 21.51
CA ILE A 382 9.89 -1.99 22.42
C ILE A 382 10.39 -2.47 23.80
N GLY A 383 11.24 -3.49 23.84
CA GLY A 383 11.79 -4.03 25.08
C GLY A 383 12.62 -3.03 25.89
N ARG A 384 13.25 -2.04 25.22
CA ARG A 384 14.02 -0.96 25.86
C ARG A 384 13.18 0.12 26.53
N GLN A 385 11.88 0.15 26.32
CA GLN A 385 11.04 1.17 26.96
C GLN A 385 10.57 0.63 28.32
N ASP A 386 10.78 1.40 29.40
CA ASP A 386 10.38 1.06 30.79
C ASP A 386 8.85 1.01 31.04
N ARG A 387 8.04 0.80 29.99
CA ARG A 387 6.59 0.67 30.07
C ARG A 387 6.23 -0.80 29.89
N HIS A 388 5.18 -1.26 30.59
CA HIS A 388 4.63 -2.60 30.39
C HIS A 388 4.52 -2.91 28.89
N HIS A 389 5.24 -3.95 28.44
CA HIS A 389 5.67 -4.21 27.06
C HIS A 389 4.56 -4.30 25.99
N LEU A 390 3.27 -4.29 26.36
CA LEU A 390 2.16 -4.61 25.48
C LEU A 390 1.55 -3.41 24.73
N ASP A 391 1.79 -2.17 25.18
CA ASP A 391 1.05 -1.00 24.68
C ASP A 391 1.91 0.04 23.95
N ILE A 392 3.13 -0.31 23.55
CA ILE A 392 4.02 0.66 22.88
C ILE A 392 3.63 0.79 21.41
N PRO A 393 3.11 1.93 20.98
CA PRO A 393 2.64 2.11 19.62
C PRO A 393 3.85 2.31 18.68
N VAL A 394 3.82 1.61 17.56
CA VAL A 394 4.74 1.81 16.43
C VAL A 394 3.97 2.51 15.31
N VAL A 395 4.55 3.59 14.79
CA VAL A 395 4.13 4.27 13.57
C VAL A 395 5.16 4.00 12.49
N ILE A 396 4.73 3.55 11.31
CA ILE A 396 5.62 3.35 10.16
C ILE A 396 5.45 4.50 9.19
N VAL A 397 6.55 5.04 8.69
CA VAL A 397 6.58 5.85 7.47
C VAL A 397 7.29 5.02 6.40
N ALA A 398 6.58 4.67 5.33
CA ALA A 398 7.09 3.76 4.31
C ALA A 398 6.86 4.29 2.90
N SER A 399 7.79 3.97 1.99
CA SER A 399 7.60 4.16 0.55
C SER A 399 8.05 2.94 -0.26
N GLY A 400 7.18 2.45 -1.13
CA GLY A 400 7.45 1.29 -2.00
C GLY A 400 8.08 1.62 -3.36
N GLY A 401 8.27 2.91 -3.69
CA GLY A 401 8.62 3.32 -5.05
C GLY A 401 7.64 2.79 -6.10
N ARG A 402 8.08 2.67 -7.36
CA ARG A 402 7.23 2.19 -8.47
C ARG A 402 6.91 0.68 -8.45
N LYS A 403 7.65 -0.11 -7.67
CA LYS A 403 7.47 -1.57 -7.56
C LYS A 403 6.62 -1.98 -6.35
N GLY A 404 6.30 -1.04 -5.45
CA GLY A 404 5.59 -1.31 -4.21
C GLY A 404 6.49 -1.91 -3.13
N LEU A 405 5.87 -2.26 -2.02
CA LEU A 405 6.54 -2.90 -0.88
C LEU A 405 6.81 -4.38 -1.16
N ASN A 406 7.83 -4.92 -0.50
CA ASN A 406 8.06 -6.37 -0.54
C ASN A 406 6.93 -7.09 0.22
N PRO A 407 6.35 -8.18 -0.33
CA PRO A 407 5.27 -8.92 0.34
C PRO A 407 5.64 -9.43 1.74
N SER A 408 6.89 -9.86 1.96
CA SER A 408 7.36 -10.29 3.28
C SER A 408 7.36 -9.14 4.29
N TYR A 409 7.65 -7.91 3.82
CA TYR A 409 7.63 -6.71 4.65
C TYR A 409 6.19 -6.31 5.02
N ILE A 410 5.24 -6.38 4.08
CA ILE A 410 3.81 -6.21 4.36
C ILE A 410 3.32 -7.25 5.37
N LYS A 411 3.70 -8.51 5.20
CA LYS A 411 3.37 -9.60 6.12
C LYS A 411 3.87 -9.30 7.54
N MET A 412 5.14 -8.89 7.68
CA MET A 412 5.70 -8.48 8.97
C MET A 412 4.92 -7.32 9.60
N MET A 413 4.54 -6.31 8.80
CA MET A 413 3.74 -5.19 9.32
C MET A 413 2.42 -5.68 9.91
N LYS A 414 1.75 -6.60 9.20
CA LYS A 414 0.49 -7.19 9.64
C LYS A 414 0.66 -8.06 10.89
N GLU A 415 1.75 -8.82 10.99
CA GLU A 415 2.01 -9.73 12.12
C GLU A 415 2.45 -8.99 13.39
N THR A 416 3.10 -7.84 13.26
CA THR A 416 3.60 -7.05 14.39
C THR A 416 2.50 -6.13 14.95
N ARG A 417 1.86 -6.55 16.04
CA ARG A 417 0.71 -5.86 16.67
C ARG A 417 0.98 -4.44 17.13
N ALA A 418 2.22 -4.18 17.55
CA ALA A 418 2.64 -2.85 17.98
C ALA A 418 2.49 -1.82 16.85
N ILE A 419 2.49 -2.24 15.57
CA ILE A 419 2.26 -1.34 14.43
C ILE A 419 0.79 -0.95 14.34
N GLN A 420 0.51 0.24 14.86
CA GLN A 420 -0.84 0.79 14.95
C GLN A 420 -1.19 1.68 13.76
N CYS A 421 -0.18 2.27 13.10
CA CYS A 421 -0.34 3.25 12.03
C CYS A 421 0.75 3.09 10.97
N ILE A 422 0.39 3.23 9.70
CA ILE A 422 1.31 3.33 8.56
C ILE A 422 0.99 4.60 7.79
N LEU A 423 1.96 5.49 7.68
CA LEU A 423 1.99 6.62 6.77
C LEU A 423 2.69 6.15 5.49
N TYR A 424 1.89 5.73 4.52
CA TYR A 424 2.39 5.15 3.27
C TYR A 424 2.49 6.23 2.18
N ASN A 425 3.65 6.35 1.54
CA ASN A 425 3.89 7.28 0.42
C ASN A 425 4.13 6.50 -0.88
N SER A 426 3.27 6.72 -1.88
CA SER A 426 3.37 6.11 -3.21
C SER A 426 3.54 7.14 -4.32
N CYS A 427 4.44 6.84 -5.25
CA CYS A 427 4.60 7.57 -6.51
C CYS A 427 4.04 6.80 -7.72
N SER A 428 3.26 5.73 -7.50
CA SER A 428 2.63 4.95 -8.56
C SER A 428 1.29 4.38 -8.12
N THR A 429 0.25 4.64 -8.91
CA THR A 429 -1.09 4.10 -8.70
C THR A 429 -1.14 2.58 -8.82
N LYS A 430 -0.36 2.01 -9.76
CA LYS A 430 -0.28 0.56 -9.97
C LYS A 430 0.27 -0.19 -8.76
N SER A 431 1.40 0.27 -8.19
CA SER A 431 1.94 -0.37 -7.00
C SER A 431 1.14 -0.05 -5.75
N LEU A 432 0.53 1.15 -5.68
CA LEU A 432 -0.39 1.50 -4.59
C LEU A 432 -1.55 0.52 -4.52
N GLU A 433 -2.19 0.20 -5.64
CA GLU A 433 -3.30 -0.77 -5.68
C GLU A 433 -2.89 -2.12 -5.12
N LYS A 434 -1.78 -2.68 -5.62
CA LYS A 434 -1.24 -3.95 -5.14
C LYS A 434 -0.96 -3.91 -3.64
N ASP A 435 -0.22 -2.91 -3.18
CA ASP A 435 0.15 -2.79 -1.77
C ASP A 435 -1.08 -2.60 -0.87
N MET A 436 -2.10 -1.85 -1.33
CA MET A 436 -3.34 -1.66 -0.57
C MET A 436 -4.16 -2.95 -0.50
N THR A 437 -4.24 -3.72 -1.58
CA THR A 437 -4.85 -5.06 -1.53
C THR A 437 -4.19 -5.90 -0.44
N ASP A 438 -2.86 -5.98 -0.43
CA ASP A 438 -2.14 -6.82 0.53
C ASP A 438 -2.21 -6.30 1.99
N LEU A 439 -2.09 -4.98 2.18
CA LEU A 439 -2.14 -4.34 3.50
C LEU A 439 -3.54 -4.38 4.12
N MET A 440 -4.58 -4.26 3.30
CA MET A 440 -5.97 -4.28 3.75
C MET A 440 -6.51 -5.70 3.88
N ASP A 441 -5.86 -6.69 3.29
CA ASP A 441 -6.30 -8.07 3.35
C ASP A 441 -6.10 -8.73 4.74
N GLY A 442 -6.80 -9.84 5.00
CA GLY A 442 -6.57 -10.74 6.12
C GLY A 442 -7.00 -10.22 7.48
N ARG A 443 -6.81 -11.06 8.51
CA ARG A 443 -7.26 -10.82 9.89
C ARG A 443 -6.63 -9.57 10.48
N ASN A 444 -5.31 -9.50 10.37
CA ASN A 444 -4.49 -8.40 10.81
C ASN A 444 -4.31 -7.41 9.65
N GLY A 445 -5.42 -6.93 9.10
CA GLY A 445 -5.42 -5.96 7.99
C GLY A 445 -5.43 -4.51 8.49
N TYR A 446 -5.09 -3.58 7.61
CA TYR A 446 -5.25 -2.15 7.84
C TYR A 446 -6.53 -1.63 7.17
N ILE A 447 -6.90 -0.41 7.52
CA ILE A 447 -7.93 0.36 6.83
C ILE A 447 -7.35 1.71 6.40
N ILE A 448 -7.81 2.22 5.26
CA ILE A 448 -7.49 3.59 4.85
C ILE A 448 -8.29 4.53 5.73
N ASP A 449 -7.55 5.34 6.48
CA ASP A 449 -8.09 6.31 7.40
C ASP A 449 -8.03 7.73 6.83
N GLU A 450 -6.97 8.01 6.07
CA GLU A 450 -6.79 9.26 5.33
C GLU A 450 -6.15 8.99 3.98
N PHE A 451 -6.42 9.86 3.02
CA PHE A 451 -5.78 9.88 1.72
C PHE A 451 -5.62 11.33 1.23
N ARG A 452 -4.48 11.61 0.63
CA ARG A 452 -4.23 12.80 -0.17
C ARG A 452 -3.39 12.42 -1.38
N SER A 453 -3.70 13.00 -2.52
CA SER A 453 -2.84 12.96 -3.70
C SER A 453 -2.31 14.34 -3.99
N TYR A 454 -1.14 14.37 -4.61
CA TYR A 454 -0.36 15.55 -4.88
C TYR A 454 0.10 15.49 -6.32
N ASP A 455 -0.03 16.62 -6.99
CA ASP A 455 0.56 16.81 -8.31
C ASP A 455 2.06 17.11 -8.16
N PHE A 456 2.85 16.08 -7.85
CA PHE A 456 4.28 16.22 -7.62
C PHE A 456 5.04 16.60 -8.90
N PHE A 457 4.47 16.27 -10.06
CA PHE A 457 5.06 16.41 -11.38
C PHE A 457 4.08 17.14 -12.30
N GLY A 458 3.88 18.44 -12.03
CA GLY A 458 2.89 19.27 -12.73
C GLY A 458 3.00 19.19 -14.26
N GLY A 459 1.86 18.97 -14.92
CA GLY A 459 1.80 18.79 -16.37
C GLY A 459 2.15 17.38 -16.87
N THR A 460 2.36 16.42 -15.97
CA THR A 460 2.56 15.00 -16.33
C THR A 460 1.41 14.12 -15.81
N ASN A 461 1.42 12.84 -16.22
CA ASN A 461 0.48 11.84 -15.71
C ASN A 461 0.93 11.21 -14.37
N HIS A 462 2.01 11.72 -13.76
CA HIS A 462 2.52 11.19 -12.50
C HIS A 462 1.89 11.89 -11.30
N SER A 463 1.20 11.12 -10.48
CA SER A 463 0.66 11.58 -9.19
C SER A 463 1.39 10.89 -8.04
N ALA A 464 1.70 11.65 -7.00
CA ALA A 464 2.13 11.11 -5.72
C ALA A 464 0.92 11.06 -4.78
N SER A 465 0.90 10.11 -3.85
CA SER A 465 -0.16 9.99 -2.86
C SER A 465 0.39 9.55 -1.53
N ILE A 466 -0.19 10.09 -0.46
CA ILE A 466 0.07 9.64 0.90
C ILE A 466 -1.23 9.14 1.52
N LEU A 467 -1.11 8.06 2.29
CA LEU A 467 -2.20 7.40 2.96
C LEU A 467 -1.86 7.26 4.44
N ARG A 468 -2.82 7.56 5.31
CA ARG A 468 -2.79 7.08 6.69
C ARG A 468 -3.57 5.79 6.75
N LEU A 469 -2.89 4.72 7.07
CA LEU A 469 -3.49 3.43 7.35
C LEU A 469 -3.47 3.22 8.85
N ILE A 470 -4.61 2.84 9.43
CA ILE A 470 -4.67 2.44 10.83
C ILE A 470 -4.99 0.96 10.94
N ARG A 471 -4.51 0.34 12.00
CA ARG A 471 -4.86 -1.05 12.29
C ARG A 471 -6.38 -1.19 12.34
N ARG A 472 -6.93 -2.19 11.67
CA ARG A 472 -8.38 -2.43 11.70
C ARG A 472 -8.82 -2.63 13.16
N PRO A 473 -9.84 -1.90 13.63
CA PRO A 473 -10.32 -2.05 15.00
C PRO A 473 -11.03 -3.40 15.17
N LYS A 474 -10.98 -3.96 16.38
CA LYS A 474 -11.81 -5.10 16.75
C LYS A 474 -13.27 -4.74 16.54
N THR A 475 -13.96 -5.42 15.63
CA THR A 475 -15.28 -5.00 15.14
C THR A 475 -16.33 -6.09 15.36
N LEU A 476 -17.49 -5.71 15.88
CA LEU A 476 -18.67 -6.56 16.00
C LEU A 476 -19.80 -6.03 15.10
N VAL A 477 -20.26 -6.86 14.17
CA VAL A 477 -21.38 -6.56 13.29
C VAL A 477 -22.63 -7.30 13.76
N ILE A 478 -23.70 -6.56 14.00
CA ILE A 478 -24.96 -7.01 14.59
C ILE A 478 -26.12 -6.68 13.62
N PRO A 479 -26.55 -7.60 12.75
CA PRO A 479 -27.72 -7.44 11.87
C PRO A 479 -29.05 -7.55 12.61
N ILE A 480 -29.84 -6.49 12.66
CA ILE A 480 -31.07 -6.39 13.43
C ILE A 480 -32.27 -6.41 12.47
N GLY A 481 -33.25 -7.25 12.77
CA GLY A 481 -34.51 -7.30 12.03
C GLY A 481 -35.28 -8.59 12.27
N PRO A 482 -36.54 -8.70 11.83
CA PRO A 482 -37.37 -9.87 12.05
C PRO A 482 -36.84 -11.11 11.33
N ALA A 483 -37.31 -12.29 11.73
CA ALA A 483 -36.96 -13.53 11.04
C ALA A 483 -37.46 -13.50 9.59
N GLY A 484 -36.62 -13.89 8.62
CA GLY A 484 -36.98 -13.87 7.19
C GLY A 484 -36.50 -12.64 6.39
N VAL A 485 -36.01 -11.58 7.05
CA VAL A 485 -35.49 -10.37 6.34
C VAL A 485 -34.16 -10.57 5.64
N GLY A 486 -33.52 -11.73 5.77
CA GLY A 486 -32.26 -12.02 5.07
C GLY A 486 -30.98 -11.79 5.89
N LYS A 487 -31.06 -11.72 7.23
CA LYS A 487 -29.87 -11.62 8.11
C LYS A 487 -28.80 -12.66 7.78
N SER A 488 -29.15 -13.95 7.82
CA SER A 488 -28.19 -15.03 7.52
C SER A 488 -27.69 -14.98 6.08
N THR A 489 -28.51 -14.53 5.12
CA THR A 489 -28.08 -14.30 3.74
C THR A 489 -27.01 -13.23 3.68
N MET A 490 -27.23 -12.09 4.32
CA MET A 490 -26.26 -10.99 4.41
C MET A 490 -24.95 -11.45 5.06
N VAL A 491 -25.03 -12.14 6.20
CA VAL A 491 -23.84 -12.69 6.89
C VAL A 491 -23.07 -13.64 5.99
N ARG A 492 -23.77 -14.53 5.29
CA ARG A 492 -23.17 -15.47 4.35
C ARG A 492 -22.49 -14.75 3.19
N THR A 493 -23.17 -13.79 2.55
CA THR A 493 -22.60 -13.01 1.44
C THR A 493 -21.35 -12.23 1.88
N ILE A 494 -21.37 -11.58 3.04
CA ILE A 494 -20.19 -10.88 3.57
C ILE A 494 -19.02 -11.85 3.81
N HIS A 495 -19.31 -13.02 4.39
CA HIS A 495 -18.30 -14.03 4.67
C HIS A 495 -17.73 -14.66 3.39
N GLU A 496 -18.57 -15.02 2.44
CA GLU A 496 -18.18 -15.61 1.15
C GLU A 496 -17.28 -14.67 0.35
N MET A 497 -17.54 -13.36 0.39
CA MET A 497 -16.72 -12.37 -0.30
C MET A 497 -15.32 -12.24 0.31
N ASN A 498 -15.14 -12.43 1.62
CA ASN A 498 -13.84 -12.28 2.29
C ASN A 498 -13.73 -13.17 3.55
N PRO A 499 -13.57 -14.50 3.41
CA PRO A 499 -13.60 -15.43 4.54
C PRO A 499 -12.46 -15.22 5.54
N ASP A 500 -11.34 -14.66 5.09
CA ASP A 500 -10.17 -14.38 5.93
C ASP A 500 -10.29 -13.09 6.74
N LYS A 501 -11.24 -12.21 6.38
CA LYS A 501 -11.50 -10.93 7.06
C LYS A 501 -12.60 -11.03 8.10
N TYR A 502 -13.62 -11.86 7.84
CA TYR A 502 -14.83 -11.96 8.64
C TYR A 502 -14.96 -13.35 9.28
N VAL A 503 -15.14 -13.40 10.59
CA VAL A 503 -15.57 -14.63 11.26
C VAL A 503 -17.03 -14.51 11.62
N THR A 504 -17.81 -15.54 11.28
CA THR A 504 -19.25 -15.51 11.44
C THR A 504 -19.72 -16.58 12.40
N PHE A 505 -20.72 -16.26 13.21
CA PHE A 505 -21.45 -17.23 13.99
C PHE A 505 -22.85 -17.41 13.40
N GLN A 506 -23.03 -18.53 12.71
CA GLN A 506 -24.31 -18.91 12.12
C GLN A 506 -25.16 -19.67 13.14
N ARG A 507 -25.87 -18.94 14.00
CA ARG A 507 -26.66 -19.53 15.09
C ARG A 507 -27.66 -20.54 14.57
N ASP A 508 -28.36 -20.22 13.48
CA ASP A 508 -29.41 -21.11 12.96
C ASP A 508 -28.82 -22.45 12.50
N ALA A 509 -27.63 -22.44 11.89
CA ALA A 509 -26.91 -23.65 11.52
C ALA A 509 -26.43 -24.45 12.75
N VAL A 510 -25.84 -23.77 13.74
CA VAL A 510 -25.42 -24.39 15.00
C VAL A 510 -26.61 -25.00 15.72
N PHE A 511 -27.71 -24.27 15.85
CA PHE A 511 -28.94 -24.72 16.49
C PHE A 511 -29.55 -25.91 15.76
N ALA A 512 -29.67 -25.86 14.42
CA ALA A 512 -30.15 -26.97 13.62
C ALA A 512 -29.27 -28.22 13.79
N SER A 513 -27.95 -28.06 13.85
CA SER A 513 -27.02 -29.17 14.11
C SER A 513 -27.25 -29.83 15.48
N LEU A 514 -27.54 -29.03 16.51
CA LEU A 514 -27.84 -29.53 17.86
C LEU A 514 -29.20 -30.27 17.88
N ARG A 515 -30.20 -29.76 17.15
CA ARG A 515 -31.50 -30.41 16.99
C ARG A 515 -31.40 -31.74 16.24
N LYS A 516 -30.59 -31.81 15.18
CA LYS A 516 -30.30 -33.06 14.45
C LYS A 516 -29.63 -34.12 15.33
N LYS A 517 -28.91 -33.70 16.37
CA LYS A 517 -28.33 -34.59 17.40
C LYS A 517 -29.33 -35.05 18.47
N GLY A 518 -30.63 -34.78 18.31
CA GLY A 518 -31.69 -35.20 19.23
C GLY A 518 -31.77 -34.38 20.53
N LEU A 519 -31.04 -33.27 20.65
CA LEU A 519 -31.08 -32.44 21.85
C LEU A 519 -32.41 -31.69 21.96
N SER A 520 -32.97 -31.62 23.18
CA SER A 520 -34.20 -30.88 23.47
C SER A 520 -34.10 -29.41 23.11
N MET A 521 -35.24 -28.74 22.90
CA MET A 521 -35.28 -27.33 22.48
C MET A 521 -34.51 -26.43 23.45
N MET A 522 -34.76 -26.58 24.75
CA MET A 522 -34.11 -25.79 25.80
C MET A 522 -32.61 -26.08 25.89
N ARG A 523 -32.21 -27.36 25.80
CA ARG A 523 -30.80 -27.75 25.84
C ARG A 523 -30.03 -27.22 24.63
N SER A 524 -30.61 -27.32 23.43
CA SER A 524 -30.04 -26.76 22.20
C SER A 524 -29.90 -25.24 22.27
N LYS A 525 -30.89 -24.53 22.83
CA LYS A 525 -30.81 -23.07 23.02
C LYS A 525 -29.66 -22.69 23.95
N ARG A 526 -29.55 -23.35 25.11
CA ARG A 526 -28.49 -23.11 26.09
C ARG A 526 -27.11 -23.34 25.48
N ILE A 527 -26.88 -24.53 24.91
CA ILE A 527 -25.59 -24.86 24.28
C ILE A 527 -25.26 -23.91 23.12
N CYS A 528 -26.25 -23.53 22.31
CA CYS A 528 -26.03 -22.58 21.22
C CYS A 528 -25.64 -21.19 21.74
N HIS A 529 -26.23 -20.76 22.85
CA HIS A 529 -25.89 -19.50 23.50
C HIS A 529 -24.49 -19.54 24.11
N ASP A 530 -24.15 -20.61 24.83
CA ASP A 530 -22.81 -20.80 25.40
C ASP A 530 -21.73 -20.74 24.28
N LYS A 531 -21.96 -21.46 23.17
CA LYS A 531 -21.09 -21.40 21.99
C LYS A 531 -20.99 -20.02 21.34
N LEU A 532 -22.07 -19.24 21.37
CA LEU A 532 -22.06 -17.86 20.88
C LEU A 532 -21.21 -16.97 21.77
N LEU A 533 -21.33 -17.10 23.10
CA LEU A 533 -20.51 -16.34 24.04
C LEU A 533 -19.04 -16.72 23.91
N ASP A 534 -18.72 -18.01 23.77
CA ASP A 534 -17.35 -18.46 23.51
C ASP A 534 -16.79 -17.91 22.20
N PHE A 535 -17.61 -17.85 21.14
CA PHE A 535 -17.25 -17.20 19.89
C PHE A 535 -16.96 -15.70 20.08
N LEU A 536 -17.81 -14.99 20.83
CA LEU A 536 -17.65 -13.57 21.09
C LEU A 536 -16.42 -13.25 21.96
N ARG A 537 -16.05 -14.15 22.88
CA ARG A 537 -14.82 -14.08 23.68
C ARG A 537 -13.57 -14.45 22.87
N GLY A 538 -13.71 -15.26 21.82
CA GLY A 538 -12.59 -15.77 21.01
C GLY A 538 -12.08 -17.14 21.46
N ASN A 539 -12.82 -17.83 22.32
CA ASN A 539 -12.45 -19.16 22.83
C ASN A 539 -12.83 -20.28 21.84
N ALA A 540 -13.70 -20.00 20.85
CA ALA A 540 -14.27 -21.01 19.96
C ALA A 540 -13.25 -21.76 19.08
N SER A 541 -12.06 -21.20 18.87
CA SER A 541 -10.98 -21.82 18.07
C SER A 541 -10.34 -23.07 18.74
N GLN A 542 -10.63 -23.34 20.02
CA GLN A 542 -10.00 -24.44 20.76
C GLN A 542 -10.56 -25.84 20.45
N ASN A 543 -11.71 -25.96 19.78
CA ASN A 543 -12.42 -27.23 19.64
C ASN A 543 -12.06 -28.08 18.40
N GLY A 544 -10.97 -27.80 17.70
CA GLY A 544 -10.58 -28.63 16.54
C GLY A 544 -9.14 -28.52 16.03
N ASN A 545 -8.36 -27.52 16.43
CA ASN A 545 -6.97 -27.41 15.99
C ASN A 545 -6.11 -26.78 17.10
N LYS A 546 -5.42 -27.61 17.89
CA LYS A 546 -4.66 -27.23 19.11
C LYS A 546 -3.44 -26.31 18.88
N ASN A 547 -3.16 -25.90 17.64
CA ASN A 547 -1.93 -25.17 17.30
C ASN A 547 -2.14 -23.67 16.98
N ILE A 548 -3.31 -23.10 17.27
CA ILE A 548 -3.57 -21.66 17.03
C ILE A 548 -3.66 -20.94 18.37
N SER A 549 -2.60 -20.20 18.71
CA SER A 549 -2.45 -19.41 19.94
C SER A 549 -3.63 -18.44 20.14
N THR A 550 -4.16 -18.41 21.37
CA THR A 550 -5.29 -17.59 21.83
C THR A 550 -5.09 -16.08 21.67
N ASP A 551 -3.85 -15.61 21.61
CA ASP A 551 -3.60 -14.18 21.42
C ASP A 551 -4.09 -13.68 20.05
N ARG A 552 -4.13 -14.50 19.00
CA ARG A 552 -4.28 -14.07 17.59
C ARG A 552 -5.67 -13.59 17.14
N ASP A 553 -6.68 -13.56 18.02
CA ASP A 553 -8.09 -13.40 17.62
C ASP A 553 -8.65 -11.96 17.70
N ASP A 554 -7.88 -10.99 18.19
CA ASP A 554 -8.37 -9.63 18.47
C ASP A 554 -8.62 -8.72 17.25
N ALA A 555 -8.03 -9.01 16.08
CA ALA A 555 -8.12 -8.12 14.91
C ALA A 555 -9.28 -8.44 13.95
N LEU A 556 -10.11 -9.43 14.27
CA LEU A 556 -11.15 -9.93 13.39
C LEU A 556 -12.44 -9.10 13.44
N VAL A 557 -13.12 -9.02 12.29
CA VAL A 557 -14.51 -8.55 12.24
C VAL A 557 -15.42 -9.75 12.53
N ARG A 558 -16.09 -9.73 13.68
CA ARG A 558 -17.05 -10.77 14.08
C ARG A 558 -18.45 -10.39 13.65
N ILE A 559 -19.19 -11.33 13.08
CA ILE A 559 -20.58 -11.12 12.64
C ILE A 559 -21.48 -12.18 13.28
N VAL A 560 -22.56 -11.73 13.94
CA VAL A 560 -23.54 -12.60 14.61
C VAL A 560 -24.86 -12.62 13.84
N ASP A 561 -25.39 -13.79 13.46
CA ASP A 561 -26.45 -13.81 12.44
C ASP A 561 -27.90 -13.57 12.93
N SER A 562 -28.27 -13.74 14.22
CA SER A 562 -29.72 -13.84 14.50
C SER A 562 -30.33 -13.68 15.91
N THR A 563 -29.65 -13.22 16.97
CA THR A 563 -30.23 -13.10 18.36
C THR A 563 -30.43 -11.67 18.89
N ASN A 564 -30.53 -10.69 18.02
CA ASN A 564 -30.26 -9.28 18.33
C ASN A 564 -31.49 -8.37 18.19
N GLY A 565 -32.70 -8.94 18.19
CA GLY A 565 -33.93 -8.15 18.27
C GLY A 565 -34.08 -7.45 19.62
N ASN A 566 -33.53 -7.99 20.71
CA ASN A 566 -33.63 -7.40 22.05
C ASN A 566 -32.34 -6.65 22.44
N ILE A 567 -32.49 -5.48 23.07
CA ILE A 567 -31.38 -4.60 23.48
C ILE A 567 -30.47 -5.25 24.53
N GLY A 568 -31.02 -6.02 25.47
CA GLY A 568 -30.26 -6.70 26.52
C GLY A 568 -29.29 -7.72 25.94
N ALA A 569 -29.74 -8.49 24.93
CA ALA A 569 -28.87 -9.41 24.21
C ALA A 569 -27.75 -8.69 23.45
N ARG A 570 -28.02 -7.54 22.81
CA ARG A 570 -26.99 -6.75 22.13
C ARG A 570 -25.95 -6.22 23.09
N LYS A 571 -26.37 -5.67 24.24
CA LYS A 571 -25.47 -5.21 25.32
C LYS A 571 -24.57 -6.34 25.80
N LEU A 572 -25.13 -7.54 26.04
CA LEU A 572 -24.35 -8.71 26.40
C LEU A 572 -23.30 -9.05 25.33
N TYR A 573 -23.67 -9.05 24.04
CA TYR A 573 -22.69 -9.37 22.98
C TYR A 573 -21.56 -8.34 22.88
N ILE A 574 -21.89 -7.07 23.05
CA ILE A 574 -20.91 -5.99 23.09
C ILE A 574 -19.98 -6.16 24.30
N GLN A 575 -20.53 -6.45 25.47
CA GLN A 575 -19.76 -6.69 26.70
C GLN A 575 -18.80 -7.88 26.55
N GLU A 576 -19.29 -8.98 25.99
CA GLU A 576 -18.55 -10.24 25.86
C GLU A 576 -17.48 -10.17 24.77
N ASN A 577 -17.71 -9.39 23.72
CA ASN A 577 -16.74 -9.21 22.65
C ASN A 577 -15.72 -8.09 22.92
N GLN A 578 -16.09 -7.08 23.70
CA GLN A 578 -15.31 -5.86 23.91
C GLN A 578 -14.81 -5.22 22.60
N PRO A 579 -15.69 -4.98 21.62
CA PRO A 579 -15.27 -4.41 20.34
C PRO A 579 -14.88 -2.95 20.49
N GLN A 580 -13.88 -2.53 19.73
CA GLN A 580 -13.57 -1.11 19.53
C GLN A 580 -14.61 -0.45 18.59
N LEU A 581 -15.22 -1.23 17.70
CA LEU A 581 -16.25 -0.80 16.76
C LEU A 581 -17.46 -1.72 16.78
N VAL A 582 -18.65 -1.18 17.02
CA VAL A 582 -19.93 -1.87 16.87
C VAL A 582 -20.61 -1.35 15.61
N ILE A 583 -21.03 -2.25 14.72
CA ILE A 583 -21.83 -1.91 13.55
C ILE A 583 -23.19 -2.59 13.67
N LEU A 584 -24.23 -1.80 13.89
CA LEU A 584 -25.60 -2.24 13.91
C LEU A 584 -26.15 -2.13 12.48
N VAL A 585 -26.61 -3.23 11.90
CA VAL A 585 -27.20 -3.24 10.55
C VAL A 585 -28.70 -3.49 10.66
N GLU A 586 -29.49 -2.42 10.69
CA GLU A 586 -30.96 -2.47 10.71
C GLU A 586 -31.49 -2.90 9.33
N LEU A 587 -31.95 -4.14 9.23
CA LEU A 587 -32.68 -4.68 8.08
C LEU A 587 -34.17 -4.39 8.28
N ARG A 588 -34.58 -3.18 7.88
CA ARG A 588 -35.96 -2.70 8.00
C ARG A 588 -36.51 -2.33 6.63
N LEU A 589 -37.74 -2.77 6.37
CA LEU A 589 -38.47 -2.35 5.18
C LEU A 589 -38.88 -0.87 5.34
N PRO A 590 -38.76 -0.04 4.29
CA PRO A 590 -39.09 1.39 4.34
C PRO A 590 -40.60 1.67 4.44
N SER A 591 -41.43 0.63 4.44
CA SER A 591 -42.88 0.77 4.49
C SER A 591 -43.39 0.69 5.93
N ASP A 592 -44.19 1.66 6.35
CA ASP A 592 -44.96 1.56 7.60
C ASP A 592 -46.16 0.61 7.48
N ASP A 593 -46.40 0.06 6.28
CA ASP A 593 -47.42 -0.94 6.01
C ASP A 593 -46.99 -2.30 6.57
N LYS A 594 -47.49 -2.58 7.77
CA LYS A 594 -47.28 -3.84 8.49
C LYS A 594 -47.72 -5.06 7.68
N ASP A 595 -48.77 -4.93 6.87
CA ASP A 595 -49.29 -6.05 6.08
C ASP A 595 -48.37 -6.36 4.91
N LYS A 596 -47.80 -5.33 4.26
CA LYS A 596 -46.77 -5.52 3.22
C LYS A 596 -45.51 -6.20 3.78
N ILE A 597 -45.06 -5.78 4.96
CA ILE A 597 -43.93 -6.43 5.67
C ILE A 597 -44.27 -7.89 5.94
N LEU A 598 -45.44 -8.14 6.54
CA LEU A 598 -45.89 -9.46 6.93
C LEU A 598 -46.01 -10.41 5.73
N ASN A 599 -46.58 -9.93 4.63
CA ASN A 599 -46.70 -10.69 3.39
C ASN A 599 -45.32 -11.04 2.80
N MET A 600 -44.38 -10.09 2.77
CA MET A 600 -43.01 -10.39 2.32
C MET A 600 -42.32 -11.44 3.21
N LEU A 601 -42.50 -11.36 4.54
CA LEU A 601 -41.94 -12.35 5.47
C LEU A 601 -42.57 -13.74 5.28
N LEU A 602 -43.89 -13.78 5.07
CA LEU A 602 -44.63 -15.00 4.77
C LEU A 602 -44.15 -15.63 3.47
N ASP A 603 -44.00 -14.86 2.39
CA ASP A 603 -43.51 -15.36 1.10
C ASP A 603 -42.10 -15.95 1.22
N ARG A 604 -41.20 -15.25 1.92
CA ARG A 604 -39.83 -15.75 2.15
C ARG A 604 -39.79 -16.99 3.05
N THR A 605 -40.71 -17.12 4.00
CA THR A 605 -40.81 -18.29 4.87
C THR A 605 -41.44 -19.47 4.14
N ARG A 606 -42.48 -19.23 3.34
CA ARG A 606 -43.17 -20.22 2.51
C ARG A 606 -42.27 -20.80 1.42
N ASN A 607 -41.43 -19.97 0.81
CA ASN A 607 -40.45 -20.43 -0.19
C ASN A 607 -39.36 -21.32 0.42
N ARG A 608 -39.06 -21.20 1.73
CA ARG A 608 -38.17 -22.16 2.42
C ARG A 608 -38.81 -23.54 2.57
N LEU A 609 -40.14 -23.61 2.70
CA LEU A 609 -40.87 -24.88 2.79
C LEU A 609 -40.93 -25.61 1.44
N LYS A 610 -41.09 -24.87 0.33
CA LYS A 610 -41.17 -25.45 -1.02
C LYS A 610 -39.84 -26.06 -1.53
N GLY A 611 -38.70 -25.69 -0.94
CA GLY A 611 -37.36 -26.13 -1.32
C GLY A 611 -36.83 -27.40 -0.64
N GLY A 612 -37.64 -28.10 0.17
CA GLY A 612 -37.28 -29.41 0.75
C GLY A 612 -36.93 -29.42 2.25
N ASP A 613 -36.83 -28.27 2.91
CA ASP A 613 -36.71 -28.18 4.38
C ASP A 613 -38.05 -27.72 4.99
N ALA A 614 -39.13 -28.46 4.70
CA ALA A 614 -40.50 -28.16 5.17
C ALA A 614 -40.66 -28.17 6.70
N ASN A 615 -39.62 -28.51 7.46
CA ASN A 615 -39.59 -28.53 8.92
C ASN A 615 -38.59 -27.49 9.45
N HIS A 616 -38.82 -26.19 9.21
CA HIS A 616 -38.02 -25.19 9.90
C HIS A 616 -38.37 -25.28 11.40
N PRO A 617 -37.43 -25.66 12.29
CA PRO A 617 -37.74 -26.04 13.68
C PRO A 617 -38.34 -24.90 14.50
N SER A 618 -38.26 -23.67 13.99
CA SER A 618 -38.78 -22.46 14.62
C SER A 618 -40.01 -21.87 13.92
N PHE A 619 -40.61 -22.44 12.88
CA PHE A 619 -41.83 -21.91 12.25
C PHE A 619 -42.91 -23.00 12.12
N PRO A 620 -44.20 -22.68 12.38
CA PRO A 620 -45.30 -23.61 12.16
C PRO A 620 -45.47 -23.98 10.69
N ASP A 621 -46.16 -25.09 10.43
CA ASP A 621 -46.35 -25.62 9.07
C ASP A 621 -47.52 -24.96 8.32
N THR A 622 -48.39 -24.23 9.04
CA THR A 622 -49.55 -23.51 8.46
C THR A 622 -49.26 -22.02 8.27
N VAL A 623 -49.85 -21.43 7.23
CA VAL A 623 -49.65 -20.01 6.88
C VAL A 623 -50.21 -19.09 7.97
N GLU A 624 -51.34 -19.46 8.56
CA GLU A 624 -52.02 -18.71 9.61
C GLU A 624 -51.18 -18.67 10.89
N ALA A 625 -50.64 -19.81 11.31
CA ALA A 625 -49.77 -19.87 12.48
C ALA A 625 -48.39 -19.20 12.22
N GLN A 626 -47.89 -19.26 10.97
CA GLN A 626 -46.72 -18.46 10.58
C GLN A 626 -47.01 -16.95 10.64
N LYS A 627 -48.20 -16.52 10.20
CA LYS A 627 -48.63 -15.12 10.23
C LYS A 627 -48.70 -14.61 11.66
N GLU A 628 -49.35 -15.36 12.55
CA GLU A 628 -49.41 -15.05 13.98
C GLU A 628 -48.01 -14.97 14.61
N LYS A 629 -47.13 -15.93 14.26
CA LYS A 629 -45.75 -15.94 14.74
C LYS A 629 -44.95 -14.74 14.25
N HIS A 630 -45.05 -14.38 12.97
CA HIS A 630 -44.39 -13.19 12.42
C HIS A 630 -44.90 -11.91 13.06
N GLN A 631 -46.21 -11.79 13.31
CA GLN A 631 -46.78 -10.66 14.04
C GLN A 631 -46.22 -10.55 15.47
N SER A 632 -46.11 -11.68 16.16
CA SER A 632 -45.49 -11.75 17.50
C SER A 632 -44.01 -11.34 17.46
N ILE A 633 -43.24 -11.84 16.48
CA ILE A 633 -41.83 -11.46 16.28
C ILE A 633 -41.71 -9.96 16.00
N LEU A 634 -42.53 -9.41 15.10
CA LEU A 634 -42.52 -8.00 14.75
C LEU A 634 -42.77 -7.09 15.96
N LYS A 635 -43.64 -7.49 16.89
CA LYS A 635 -43.87 -6.78 18.15
C LYS A 635 -42.66 -6.81 19.09
N GLY A 636 -41.85 -7.87 19.03
CA GLY A 636 -40.71 -8.09 19.93
C GLY A 636 -39.34 -7.62 19.39
N VAL A 637 -39.26 -7.09 18.16
CA VAL A 637 -38.00 -6.54 17.62
C VAL A 637 -37.83 -5.08 18.09
N GLU A 638 -36.82 -4.84 18.91
CA GLU A 638 -36.38 -3.52 19.33
C GLU A 638 -35.26 -3.03 18.40
N TYR A 639 -35.58 -2.09 17.53
CA TYR A 639 -34.59 -1.44 16.66
C TYR A 639 -33.68 -0.48 17.45
N PRO A 640 -32.44 -0.23 16.99
CA PRO A 640 -31.52 0.67 17.67
C PRO A 640 -32.11 2.06 17.87
N THR A 641 -32.16 2.50 19.12
CA THR A 641 -32.55 3.87 19.44
C THR A 641 -31.35 4.81 19.33
N ARG A 642 -31.59 6.12 19.15
CA ARG A 642 -30.51 7.12 19.22
C ARG A 642 -29.76 7.05 20.55
N MET A 643 -30.47 6.80 21.65
CA MET A 643 -29.86 6.63 22.97
C MET A 643 -28.93 5.42 23.03
N GLU A 644 -29.32 4.26 22.50
CA GLU A 644 -28.44 3.08 22.47
C GLU A 644 -27.15 3.35 21.68
N VAL A 645 -27.21 4.11 20.60
CA VAL A 645 -26.04 4.50 19.81
C VAL A 645 -25.14 5.50 20.56
N VAL A 646 -25.71 6.29 21.49
CA VAL A 646 -25.00 7.30 22.29
C VAL A 646 -24.46 6.72 23.60
N ASP A 647 -25.23 5.90 24.32
CA ASP A 647 -24.85 5.28 25.60
C ASP A 647 -23.63 4.37 25.44
N ASN A 648 -23.54 3.65 24.31
CA ASN A 648 -22.36 2.85 23.96
C ASN A 648 -21.10 3.71 23.74
N ARG A 649 -21.22 5.03 23.50
CA ARG A 649 -20.08 5.95 23.38
C ARG A 649 -19.60 6.49 24.73
N MET A 650 -20.50 6.60 25.72
CA MET A 650 -20.20 7.23 27.02
C MET A 650 -19.70 6.25 28.08
N SER A 651 -19.88 4.94 27.89
CA SER A 651 -19.53 3.91 28.86
C SER A 651 -18.00 3.67 29.05
N GLY A 652 -17.14 4.37 28.31
CA GLY A 652 -15.67 4.21 28.32
C GLY A 652 -14.92 5.05 29.36
N GLY A 653 -15.52 5.37 30.51
CA GLY A 653 -15.01 6.33 31.51
C GLY A 653 -13.71 5.97 32.25
N GLY A 654 -12.94 4.97 31.80
CA GLY A 654 -11.61 4.67 32.34
C GLY A 654 -10.51 5.29 31.46
N ALA A 655 -9.51 5.92 32.08
CA ALA A 655 -8.46 6.71 31.43
C ALA A 655 -7.58 5.97 30.37
N SER A 656 -7.79 4.67 30.13
CA SER A 656 -7.09 3.89 29.10
C SER A 656 -8.01 3.17 28.10
N SER A 657 -9.34 3.21 28.25
CA SER A 657 -10.22 2.46 27.33
C SER A 657 -10.47 3.28 26.07
N SER A 658 -10.00 2.81 24.92
CA SER A 658 -10.33 3.40 23.63
C SER A 658 -11.84 3.51 23.49
N ALA A 659 -12.36 4.73 23.32
CA ALA A 659 -13.80 4.97 23.24
C ALA A 659 -14.45 4.05 22.20
N GLN A 660 -15.37 3.20 22.66
CA GLN A 660 -16.12 2.30 21.79
C GLN A 660 -16.96 3.12 20.81
N ARG A 661 -16.79 2.87 19.52
CA ARG A 661 -17.56 3.56 18.47
C ARG A 661 -18.72 2.69 18.01
N THR A 662 -19.93 3.24 18.02
CA THR A 662 -21.12 2.59 17.43
C THR A 662 -21.54 3.28 16.14
N VAL A 663 -21.75 2.48 15.10
CA VAL A 663 -22.25 2.88 13.79
C VAL A 663 -23.58 2.16 13.53
N HIS A 664 -24.53 2.90 12.94
CA HIS A 664 -25.83 2.37 12.56
C HIS A 664 -26.00 2.47 11.05
N LEU A 665 -26.25 1.33 10.40
CA LEU A 665 -26.55 1.20 8.98
C LEU A 665 -27.99 0.72 8.83
N GLN A 666 -28.81 1.50 8.13
CA GLN A 666 -30.17 1.07 7.77
C GLN A 666 -30.13 0.50 6.36
N CYS A 667 -30.67 -0.69 6.14
CA CYS A 667 -30.73 -1.31 4.83
C CYS A 667 -32.12 -1.87 4.58
N ASP A 668 -32.67 -1.57 3.41
CA ASP A 668 -33.88 -2.23 2.93
C ASP A 668 -33.51 -3.66 2.51
N PRO A 669 -34.12 -4.70 3.10
CA PRO A 669 -33.84 -6.09 2.72
C PRO A 669 -34.30 -6.46 1.30
N CYS A 670 -34.99 -5.56 0.60
CA CYS A 670 -35.35 -5.66 -0.82
C CYS A 670 -34.39 -4.90 -1.74
N ASP A 671 -33.51 -4.05 -1.20
CA ASP A 671 -32.49 -3.33 -1.96
C ASP A 671 -31.24 -4.20 -2.12
N PHE A 672 -31.27 -5.09 -3.11
CA PHE A 672 -30.16 -5.99 -3.40
C PHE A 672 -28.86 -5.26 -3.74
N LYS A 673 -28.94 -4.07 -4.35
CA LYS A 673 -27.77 -3.24 -4.67
C LYS A 673 -27.10 -2.74 -3.40
N ARG A 674 -27.89 -2.29 -2.42
CA ARG A 674 -27.37 -1.86 -1.12
C ARG A 674 -26.86 -3.03 -0.29
N LEU A 675 -27.56 -4.16 -0.31
CA LEU A 675 -27.12 -5.38 0.38
C LEU A 675 -25.78 -5.90 -0.18
N SER A 676 -25.56 -5.83 -1.49
CA SER A 676 -24.28 -6.21 -2.09
C SER A 676 -23.16 -5.20 -1.82
N ALA A 677 -23.49 -3.93 -1.57
CA ALA A 677 -22.54 -2.89 -1.18
C ALA A 677 -22.18 -2.89 0.31
N LEU A 678 -22.94 -3.59 1.17
CA LEU A 678 -22.73 -3.62 2.63
C LEU A 678 -21.30 -3.96 3.07
N PRO A 679 -20.58 -4.94 2.49
CA PRO A 679 -19.18 -5.22 2.88
C PRO A 679 -18.29 -3.98 2.71
N PHE A 680 -18.48 -3.25 1.62
CA PHE A 680 -17.77 -2.02 1.32
C PHE A 680 -18.22 -0.89 2.28
N GLU A 681 -19.52 -0.74 2.55
CA GLU A 681 -20.00 0.21 3.56
C GLU A 681 -19.42 -0.08 4.96
N ILE A 682 -19.42 -1.35 5.39
CA ILE A 682 -18.83 -1.80 6.65
C ILE A 682 -17.36 -1.42 6.72
N PHE A 683 -16.61 -1.67 5.65
CA PHE A 683 -15.21 -1.27 5.54
C PHE A 683 -15.03 0.25 5.71
N LEU A 684 -15.80 1.06 5.00
CA LEU A 684 -15.73 2.53 5.12
C LEU A 684 -16.10 3.02 6.52
N LYS A 685 -17.07 2.37 7.16
CA LYS A 685 -17.45 2.71 8.53
C LYS A 685 -16.38 2.36 9.55
N CYS A 686 -15.40 1.52 9.19
CA CYS A 686 -14.21 1.27 10.01
C CYS A 686 -13.26 2.48 10.06
N CYS A 687 -13.20 3.31 9.00
CA CYS A 687 -12.39 4.54 8.99
C CYS A 687 -12.76 5.46 10.17
N THR A 688 -11.80 6.16 10.76
CA THR A 688 -11.99 7.10 11.89
C THR A 688 -12.14 8.55 11.47
N ASN A 689 -11.58 8.95 10.33
CA ASN A 689 -11.75 10.32 9.84
C ASN A 689 -13.19 10.54 9.30
N ILE A 690 -13.85 11.57 9.82
CA ILE A 690 -15.20 11.98 9.41
C ILE A 690 -15.17 12.75 8.09
N GLN A 691 -14.27 13.72 7.94
CA GLN A 691 -14.08 14.51 6.72
C GLN A 691 -13.78 13.62 5.50
N PHE A 692 -12.93 12.60 5.65
CA PHE A 692 -12.64 11.62 4.61
C PHE A 692 -13.91 10.88 4.16
N LYS A 693 -14.79 10.52 5.09
CA LYS A 693 -16.09 9.91 4.76
C LYS A 693 -17.05 10.88 4.08
N GLU A 694 -17.02 12.15 4.47
CA GLU A 694 -17.87 13.20 3.88
C GLU A 694 -17.42 13.52 2.45
N VAL A 695 -16.11 13.72 2.26
CA VAL A 695 -15.49 14.09 0.99
C VAL A 695 -15.64 12.97 -0.04
N THR A 696 -15.46 11.71 0.36
CA THR A 696 -15.60 10.58 -0.58
C THR A 696 -17.04 10.38 -1.07
N LYS A 697 -18.05 11.05 -0.49
CA LYS A 697 -19.46 11.07 -0.94
C LYS A 697 -19.94 9.71 -1.45
N LEU A 698 -19.61 8.63 -0.71
CA LEU A 698 -19.93 7.25 -1.08
C LEU A 698 -21.44 7.04 -0.93
N GLU A 699 -22.19 7.52 -1.93
CA GLU A 699 -23.64 7.48 -2.14
C GLU A 699 -24.54 7.39 -0.91
N SER A 700 -24.31 8.17 0.15
CA SER A 700 -25.44 8.53 1.01
C SER A 700 -26.06 9.80 0.44
N LYS A 701 -27.11 9.64 -0.40
CA LYS A 701 -28.23 10.59 -0.32
C LYS A 701 -28.50 10.77 1.16
N LYS A 702 -28.28 11.99 1.67
CA LYS A 702 -28.38 12.40 3.09
C LYS A 702 -29.15 11.36 3.93
N SER A 703 -28.44 10.51 4.66
CA SER A 703 -29.01 10.04 5.91
C SER A 703 -29.02 11.27 6.80
N SER A 704 -30.21 11.83 7.03
CA SER A 704 -30.41 13.04 7.82
C SER A 704 -30.00 12.79 9.28
N PHE A 705 -28.72 12.95 9.56
CA PHE A 705 -28.24 13.12 10.92
C PHE A 705 -28.28 14.61 11.25
N THR A 706 -29.39 15.04 11.85
CA THR A 706 -29.43 16.32 12.56
C THR A 706 -28.57 16.18 13.81
N VAL A 707 -27.37 16.74 13.80
CA VAL A 707 -26.62 17.01 15.04
C VAL A 707 -27.35 18.18 15.70
N VAL A 708 -28.20 17.89 16.67
CA VAL A 708 -28.82 18.93 17.51
C VAL A 708 -27.75 19.41 18.49
N GLN A 709 -27.06 20.50 18.15
CA GLN A 709 -26.34 21.28 19.15
C GLN A 709 -27.39 21.93 20.06
N LYS A 710 -27.42 21.54 21.35
CA LYS A 710 -28.20 22.26 22.35
C LYS A 710 -27.55 23.62 22.59
N LYS A 711 -28.33 24.70 22.45
CA LYS A 711 -28.12 25.95 23.20
C LYS A 711 -28.42 25.70 24.67
#